data_AF-A0A845QH54-F1
#
_entry.id   AF-A0A845QH54-F1
#
_cell.length_a   1.000
_cell.length_b   1.000
_cell.length_c   1.000
_cell.angle_alpha   90.00
_cell.angle_beta   90.00
_cell.angle_gamma   90.00
#
_symmetry.space_group_name_H-M   'P 1'
#
loop_
_entity.id
_entity.type
_entity.pdbx_description
1 polymer ?
#
loop_
_entity_poly.entity_id
_entity_poly.type
_entity_poly.pdbx_seq_one_letter_code
_entity_poly.pdbx_strand_id
1 'polypeptide(L)'
;MPIKVPNDLPAIETLTAENIFVMTDTRAMTQDIRPLQILILNLMPTKIDTETQLTRLLGNTPLQVELELLQTSTHKASNASQEHMIAFYKTFDQIKHKNYDGMIITGAPVELLPFEEVDYWDELCEIMEWSKRHVHSTFHICWGAQAGLYYHYGIEKRKLPKKLSGVYKHTLDYKKGMLFRGFDDEFFVPHSRNTTVDREDVERISELEIISTSDEAGIYAIKSRNDKQIFIMGHSEYDGDTLLKEYLRDKNAGLNPDVPCNYFPEDDDTKEPIVKWRSSANLLYCNWLNYFVYQTTQYDVNQINDATLSDAFTQKADCKVAKFGGTSLADSGQFKKCAAIIEEDTARKYIVVSAPGKRSADDVKVTDLLIACIEKKGEQAEEILDKIQSRYKVLVRGLGVKLDIDQEFNQIRNALSDNTKSDYIISRGEYLNAKIMAAYIGADFIDAKDHIFLKEDGTFDEEKTKKVLGKALAETNRAVIPGFYGTLPSGEAKTFARGGSDITGAIVAAVAGADLYENWTDVSGLLMADPRIVDNPRSVPVITYKELRELSYMGAAVLHEDTVFPVVKLEIPINIRNTNKPQEHGTLIVKNADYYQSSLEISGISGKTGYTAILIEKGKMSEQPQLRAEILEIFDERKIAVKNILSSIDSLNIIVHEFDVRDCISVLTEEIWDKVPQGTVTVTSDVALIAIVGRELGTSPAVAVKVLGALANRKINVKLIDHGAQKINMMVGVNSADYMAAIQAIYTEFARVEQ
;
A
#
# COMPACT_ATOMS: atom_id res chain seq x y z
N MET A 1 -11.62 19.89 -10.27
CA MET A 1 -10.45 19.17 -10.81
C MET A 1 -9.22 19.52 -9.99
N PRO A 2 -8.29 18.58 -9.81
CA PRO A 2 -6.97 18.90 -9.27
C PRO A 2 -6.37 20.06 -10.05
N ILE A 3 -5.85 21.05 -9.34
CA ILE A 3 -4.98 22.04 -9.97
C ILE A 3 -3.59 21.42 -10.04
N LYS A 4 -3.05 21.34 -11.26
CA LYS A 4 -1.64 21.06 -11.47
C LYS A 4 -0.86 22.27 -11.00
N VAL A 5 -0.01 22.10 -10.01
CA VAL A 5 0.87 23.17 -9.53
C VAL A 5 2.32 22.70 -9.59
N PRO A 6 3.26 23.64 -9.76
CA PRO A 6 4.67 23.36 -9.52
C PRO A 6 4.85 22.80 -8.11
N ASN A 7 5.69 21.77 -7.96
CA ASN A 7 5.87 21.04 -6.70
C ASN A 7 6.21 21.93 -5.49
N ASP A 8 6.77 23.12 -5.73
CA ASP A 8 7.24 24.05 -4.70
C ASP A 8 6.29 25.23 -4.46
N LEU A 9 5.05 25.21 -4.98
CA LEU A 9 4.09 26.30 -4.77
C LEU A 9 3.71 26.36 -3.27
N PRO A 10 4.01 27.47 -2.54
CA PRO A 10 3.73 27.56 -1.10
C PRO A 10 2.25 27.40 -0.75
N ALA A 11 1.36 27.67 -1.71
CA ALA A 11 -0.06 27.48 -1.54
C ALA A 11 -0.46 25.99 -1.37
N ILE A 12 0.36 25.00 -1.75
CA ILE A 12 0.03 23.57 -1.65
C ILE A 12 -0.41 23.20 -0.23
N GLU A 13 0.30 23.67 0.79
CA GLU A 13 0.00 23.31 2.19
C GLU A 13 -1.31 23.92 2.66
N THR A 14 -1.55 25.21 2.39
CA THR A 14 -2.83 25.88 2.70
C THR A 14 -3.99 25.22 1.96
N LEU A 15 -3.81 24.99 0.66
CA LEU A 15 -4.80 24.35 -0.20
C LEU A 15 -5.12 22.95 0.33
N THR A 16 -4.10 22.12 0.62
CA THR A 16 -4.32 20.75 1.14
C THR A 16 -5.04 20.77 2.49
N ALA A 17 -4.69 21.69 3.40
CA ALA A 17 -5.34 21.84 4.71
C ALA A 17 -6.81 22.32 4.61
N GLU A 18 -7.16 23.03 3.55
CA GLU A 18 -8.52 23.42 3.17
C GLU A 18 -9.25 22.34 2.34
N ASN A 19 -8.71 21.11 2.34
CA ASN A 19 -9.16 19.99 1.52
C ASN A 19 -9.09 20.25 0.01
N ILE A 20 -8.37 21.28 -0.41
CA ILE A 20 -8.04 21.60 -1.80
C ILE A 20 -7.03 20.63 -2.36
N PHE A 21 -7.54 19.59 -3.03
CA PHE A 21 -6.73 18.62 -3.73
C PHE A 21 -5.86 19.28 -4.82
N VAL A 22 -4.54 19.21 -4.63
CA VAL A 22 -3.52 19.75 -5.51
C VAL A 22 -2.72 18.60 -6.11
N MET A 23 -2.42 18.67 -7.41
CA MET A 23 -1.66 17.64 -8.11
C MET A 23 -0.28 18.16 -8.49
N THR A 24 0.75 17.45 -8.05
CA THR A 24 2.14 17.72 -8.40
C THR A 24 2.42 17.35 -9.87
N ASP A 25 3.41 18.00 -10.48
CA ASP A 25 3.79 17.76 -11.88
C ASP A 25 4.08 16.28 -12.17
N THR A 26 4.72 15.60 -11.22
CA THR A 26 5.07 14.19 -11.31
C THR A 26 3.85 13.26 -11.32
N ARG A 27 2.80 13.59 -10.55
CA ARG A 27 1.54 12.84 -10.52
C ARG A 27 0.71 13.09 -11.78
N ALA A 28 0.68 14.33 -12.28
CA ALA A 28 -0.03 14.68 -13.50
C ALA A 28 0.54 13.99 -14.77
N MET A 29 1.84 13.69 -14.79
CA MET A 29 2.51 13.03 -15.93
C MET A 29 2.31 11.50 -15.97
N THR A 30 1.85 10.89 -14.88
CA THR A 30 1.73 9.43 -14.72
C THR A 30 0.28 8.97 -14.56
N GLN A 31 -0.69 9.90 -14.64
CA GLN A 31 -2.09 9.58 -14.49
C GLN A 31 -2.67 9.09 -15.82
N ASP A 32 -3.02 7.81 -15.87
CA ASP A 32 -3.87 7.27 -16.92
C ASP A 32 -5.34 7.65 -16.63
N ILE A 33 -6.02 8.19 -17.64
CA ILE A 33 -7.40 8.67 -17.55
C ILE A 33 -8.28 7.80 -18.43
N ARG A 34 -9.37 7.27 -17.87
CA ARG A 34 -10.44 6.59 -18.63
C ARG A 34 -11.82 7.12 -18.21
N PRO A 35 -12.87 6.91 -19.03
CA PRO A 35 -14.23 7.14 -18.60
C PRO A 35 -14.58 6.30 -17.36
N LEU A 36 -15.31 6.90 -16.43
CA LEU A 36 -15.85 6.24 -15.25
C LEU A 36 -17.12 5.50 -15.62
N GLN A 37 -17.23 4.23 -15.24
CA GLN A 37 -18.42 3.41 -15.44
C GLN A 37 -19.32 3.53 -14.22
N ILE A 38 -20.46 4.19 -14.39
CA ILE A 38 -21.43 4.44 -13.33
C ILE A 38 -22.73 3.68 -13.62
N LEU A 39 -23.15 2.85 -12.68
CA LEU A 39 -24.40 2.10 -12.75
C LEU A 39 -25.51 2.86 -12.02
N ILE A 40 -26.70 2.99 -12.62
CA ILE A 40 -27.87 3.56 -11.94
C ILE A 40 -28.94 2.47 -11.79
N LEU A 41 -29.15 1.99 -10.57
CA LEU A 41 -30.34 1.22 -10.21
C LEU A 41 -31.48 2.19 -10.00
N ASN A 42 -32.28 2.37 -11.04
CA ASN A 42 -33.41 3.28 -11.00
C ASN A 42 -34.63 2.54 -10.46
N LEU A 43 -35.08 2.87 -9.24
CA LEU A 43 -36.28 2.34 -8.59
C LEU A 43 -37.47 3.32 -8.67
N MET A 44 -37.26 4.53 -9.19
CA MET A 44 -38.30 5.56 -9.28
C MET A 44 -39.39 5.18 -10.30
N PRO A 45 -40.64 5.66 -10.11
CA PRO A 45 -41.72 5.42 -11.06
C PRO A 45 -41.57 6.27 -12.33
N THR A 46 -41.03 7.49 -12.21
CA THR A 46 -40.77 8.43 -13.31
C THR A 46 -39.37 8.24 -13.86
N LYS A 47 -39.11 7.07 -14.48
CA LYS A 47 -37.78 6.63 -14.91
C LYS A 47 -37.01 7.69 -15.70
N ILE A 48 -37.62 8.20 -16.78
CA ILE A 48 -37.00 9.16 -17.71
C ILE A 48 -36.67 10.50 -17.03
N ASP A 49 -37.55 10.99 -16.17
CA ASP A 49 -37.29 12.23 -15.43
C ASP A 49 -36.11 12.05 -14.47
N THR A 50 -36.07 10.92 -13.74
CA THR A 50 -34.96 10.59 -12.82
C THR A 50 -33.64 10.40 -13.57
N GLU A 51 -33.66 9.75 -14.74
CA GLU A 51 -32.49 9.62 -15.62
C GLU A 51 -31.95 10.99 -16.02
N THR A 52 -32.84 11.90 -16.42
CA THR A 52 -32.50 13.26 -16.86
C THR A 52 -31.90 14.06 -15.70
N GLN A 53 -32.50 13.98 -14.52
CA GLN A 53 -32.05 14.65 -13.29
C GLN A 53 -30.63 14.23 -12.90
N LEU A 54 -30.39 12.92 -12.80
CA LEU A 54 -29.08 12.38 -12.42
C LEU A 54 -28.03 12.65 -13.49
N THR A 55 -28.36 12.44 -14.77
CA THR A 55 -27.42 12.66 -15.88
C THR A 55 -27.00 14.13 -15.96
N ARG A 56 -27.91 15.07 -15.67
CA ARG A 56 -27.58 16.51 -15.65
C ARG A 56 -26.55 16.83 -14.56
N LEU A 57 -26.65 16.20 -13.40
CA LEU A 57 -25.69 16.40 -12.30
C LEU A 57 -24.35 15.74 -12.59
N LEU A 58 -24.35 14.50 -13.08
CA LEU A 58 -23.15 13.75 -13.44
C LEU A 58 -22.45 14.34 -14.68
N GLY A 59 -23.18 15.02 -15.57
CA GLY A 59 -22.64 15.69 -16.75
C GLY A 59 -22.03 17.06 -16.48
N ASN A 60 -22.20 17.64 -15.28
CA ASN A 60 -21.64 18.93 -14.90
C ASN A 60 -20.22 18.83 -14.31
N THR A 61 -19.50 17.75 -14.64
CA THR A 61 -18.11 17.56 -14.25
C THR A 61 -17.23 17.44 -15.50
N PRO A 62 -15.93 17.80 -15.40
CA PRO A 62 -14.98 17.59 -16.50
C PRO A 62 -14.51 16.12 -16.63
N LEU A 63 -14.99 15.21 -15.79
CA LEU A 63 -14.72 13.78 -15.89
C LEU A 63 -15.62 13.15 -16.94
N GLN A 64 -15.07 12.23 -17.73
CA GLN A 64 -15.87 11.42 -18.64
C GLN A 64 -16.61 10.34 -17.86
N VAL A 65 -17.92 10.24 -18.05
CA VAL A 65 -18.80 9.28 -17.36
C VAL A 65 -19.58 8.49 -18.39
N GLU A 66 -19.50 7.16 -18.30
CA GLU A 66 -20.35 6.21 -19.03
C GLU A 66 -21.42 5.69 -18.08
N LEU A 67 -22.69 5.80 -18.48
CA LEU A 67 -23.84 5.38 -17.68
C LEU A 67 -24.44 4.09 -18.20
N GLU A 68 -24.65 3.12 -17.31
CA GLU A 68 -25.54 1.98 -17.55
C GLU A 68 -26.75 2.06 -16.62
N LEU A 69 -27.95 1.79 -17.15
CA LEU A 69 -29.19 1.81 -16.40
C LEU A 69 -29.60 0.38 -16.02
N LEU A 70 -29.87 0.14 -14.75
CA LEU A 70 -30.31 -1.13 -14.19
C LEU A 70 -31.77 -1.03 -13.73
N GLN A 71 -32.56 -2.06 -14.07
CA GLN A 71 -33.90 -2.30 -13.55
C GLN A 71 -33.96 -3.68 -12.89
N THR A 72 -34.85 -3.81 -11.91
CA THR A 72 -35.27 -5.10 -11.34
C THR A 72 -36.04 -5.90 -12.39
N SER A 73 -35.73 -7.18 -12.53
CA SER A 73 -36.39 -8.10 -13.48
C SER A 73 -37.81 -8.47 -13.04
N THR A 74 -38.07 -8.40 -11.73
CA THR A 74 -39.34 -8.81 -11.11
C THR A 74 -40.44 -7.76 -11.19
N HIS A 75 -40.09 -6.47 -11.34
CA HIS A 75 -41.05 -5.35 -11.33
C HIS A 75 -41.17 -4.67 -12.71
N LYS A 76 -42.40 -4.57 -13.24
CA LYS A 76 -42.67 -3.88 -14.51
C LYS A 76 -42.99 -2.40 -14.28
N ALA A 77 -42.15 -1.51 -14.83
CA ALA A 77 -42.40 -0.07 -14.78
C ALA A 77 -43.74 0.29 -15.46
N SER A 78 -44.58 1.06 -14.75
CA SER A 78 -45.91 1.46 -15.24
C SER A 78 -45.89 2.69 -16.16
N ASN A 79 -44.83 3.51 -16.10
CA ASN A 79 -44.79 4.87 -16.67
C ASN A 79 -43.68 5.08 -17.73
N ALA A 80 -43.04 4.02 -18.24
CA ALA A 80 -42.06 4.10 -19.31
C ALA A 80 -42.45 3.18 -20.47
N SER A 81 -42.16 3.59 -21.72
CA SER A 81 -42.47 2.74 -22.88
C SER A 81 -41.62 1.47 -22.85
N GLN A 82 -42.21 0.32 -23.19
CA GLN A 82 -41.48 -0.95 -23.23
C GLN A 82 -40.27 -0.89 -24.17
N GLU A 83 -40.38 -0.12 -25.26
CA GLU A 83 -39.29 0.10 -26.21
C GLU A 83 -38.09 0.82 -25.56
N HIS A 84 -38.32 1.86 -24.74
CA HIS A 84 -37.25 2.54 -23.98
C HIS A 84 -36.58 1.58 -23.00
N MET A 85 -37.38 0.82 -22.24
CA MET A 85 -36.86 -0.13 -21.26
C MET A 85 -36.03 -1.23 -21.93
N ILE A 86 -36.45 -1.76 -23.09
CA ILE A 86 -35.70 -2.79 -23.82
C ILE A 86 -34.39 -2.23 -24.40
N ALA A 87 -34.41 -0.98 -24.90
CA ALA A 87 -33.25 -0.39 -25.55
C ALA A 87 -32.14 0.00 -24.56
N PHE A 88 -32.49 0.55 -23.40
CA PHE A 88 -31.53 1.23 -22.53
C PHE A 88 -31.29 0.57 -21.17
N TYR A 89 -32.25 -0.20 -20.66
CA TYR A 89 -32.10 -0.85 -19.36
C TYR A 89 -31.51 -2.25 -19.47
N LYS A 90 -30.66 -2.57 -18.51
CA LYS A 90 -30.17 -3.92 -18.23
C LYS A 90 -30.89 -4.51 -17.02
N THR A 91 -30.87 -5.83 -16.95
CA THR A 91 -31.28 -6.61 -15.78
C THR A 91 -30.04 -7.04 -15.00
N PHE A 92 -30.22 -7.42 -13.74
CA PHE A 92 -29.10 -7.83 -12.89
C PHE A 92 -28.30 -8.99 -13.49
N ASP A 93 -28.97 -9.98 -14.08
CA ASP A 93 -28.34 -11.11 -14.77
C ASP A 93 -27.38 -10.69 -15.89
N GLN A 94 -27.66 -9.58 -16.57
CA GLN A 94 -26.85 -9.07 -17.67
C GLN A 94 -25.60 -8.31 -17.20
N ILE A 95 -25.55 -7.88 -15.93
CA ILE A 95 -24.46 -7.03 -15.43
C ILE A 95 -23.70 -7.63 -14.25
N LYS A 96 -24.21 -8.71 -13.64
CA LYS A 96 -23.59 -9.34 -12.45
C LYS A 96 -22.13 -9.80 -12.61
N HIS A 97 -21.63 -9.87 -13.84
CA HIS A 97 -20.25 -10.24 -14.18
C HIS A 97 -19.34 -9.03 -14.50
N LYS A 98 -19.88 -7.82 -14.43
CA LYS A 98 -19.16 -6.56 -14.66
C LYS A 98 -18.78 -5.90 -13.34
N ASN A 99 -17.85 -4.96 -13.41
CA ASN A 99 -17.48 -4.07 -12.30
C ASN A 99 -17.76 -2.62 -12.69
N TYR A 100 -18.03 -1.75 -11.71
CA TYR A 100 -18.36 -0.34 -11.91
C TYR A 100 -17.61 0.54 -10.91
N ASP A 101 -17.17 1.70 -11.36
CA ASP A 101 -16.49 2.69 -10.50
C ASP A 101 -17.46 3.27 -9.45
N GLY A 102 -18.73 3.41 -9.81
CA GLY A 102 -19.75 3.90 -8.91
C GLY A 102 -21.12 3.36 -9.22
N MET A 103 -21.99 3.34 -8.22
CA MET A 103 -23.39 2.96 -8.38
C MET A 103 -24.29 3.96 -7.66
N ILE A 104 -25.43 4.28 -8.27
CA ILE A 104 -26.50 5.07 -7.65
C ILE A 104 -27.73 4.18 -7.47
N ILE A 105 -28.25 4.09 -6.25
CA ILE A 105 -29.53 3.44 -5.94
C ILE A 105 -30.55 4.52 -5.60
N THR A 106 -31.57 4.68 -6.46
CA THR A 106 -32.54 5.77 -6.31
C THR A 106 -33.63 5.46 -5.27
N GLY A 107 -34.46 6.47 -4.99
CA GLY A 107 -35.66 6.29 -4.17
C GLY A 107 -36.71 5.41 -4.85
N ALA A 108 -37.74 5.03 -4.09
CA ALA A 108 -38.85 4.23 -4.56
C ALA A 108 -40.14 4.60 -3.82
N PRO A 109 -41.33 4.47 -4.45
CA PRO A 109 -42.62 4.85 -3.88
C PRO A 109 -43.23 3.70 -3.05
N VAL A 110 -42.42 3.08 -2.19
CA VAL A 110 -42.79 1.89 -1.37
C VAL A 110 -42.43 2.10 0.10
N GLU A 111 -42.29 3.36 0.53
CA GLU A 111 -41.75 3.67 1.85
C GLU A 111 -42.63 3.20 3.02
N LEU A 112 -43.95 3.06 2.82
CA LEU A 112 -44.90 2.62 3.84
C LEU A 112 -45.01 1.10 4.01
N LEU A 113 -44.49 0.31 3.07
CA LEU A 113 -44.42 -1.15 3.20
C LEU A 113 -43.22 -1.54 4.07
N PRO A 114 -43.30 -2.58 4.91
CA PRO A 114 -42.10 -3.24 5.44
C PRO A 114 -41.13 -3.61 4.30
N PHE A 115 -39.82 -3.60 4.55
CA PHE A 115 -38.85 -3.83 3.48
C PHE A 115 -39.07 -5.20 2.82
N GLU A 116 -39.30 -6.23 3.62
CA GLU A 116 -39.53 -7.62 3.23
C GLU A 116 -40.85 -7.83 2.47
N GLU A 117 -41.77 -6.87 2.52
CA GLU A 117 -43.03 -6.92 1.77
C GLU A 117 -42.92 -6.22 0.40
N VAL A 118 -41.77 -5.63 0.07
CA VAL A 118 -41.52 -5.05 -1.26
C VAL A 118 -41.25 -6.18 -2.25
N ASP A 119 -41.95 -6.16 -3.39
CA ASP A 119 -41.97 -7.23 -4.40
C ASP A 119 -40.61 -7.55 -5.02
N TYR A 120 -39.69 -6.58 -5.06
CA TYR A 120 -38.31 -6.75 -5.52
C TYR A 120 -37.25 -6.72 -4.39
N TRP A 121 -37.66 -6.87 -3.13
CA TRP A 121 -36.73 -6.77 -1.99
C TRP A 121 -35.59 -7.79 -2.06
N ASP A 122 -35.90 -9.05 -2.34
CA ASP A 122 -34.89 -10.12 -2.42
C ASP A 122 -33.86 -9.84 -3.54
N GLU A 123 -34.33 -9.37 -4.70
CA GLU A 123 -33.46 -8.97 -5.83
C GLU A 123 -32.62 -7.74 -5.47
N LEU A 124 -33.18 -6.78 -4.74
CA LEU A 124 -32.45 -5.61 -4.25
C LEU A 124 -31.36 -6.01 -3.25
N CYS A 125 -31.64 -6.95 -2.34
CA CYS A 125 -30.63 -7.52 -1.44
C CYS A 125 -29.51 -8.21 -2.22
N GLU A 126 -29.84 -8.97 -3.26
CA GLU A 126 -28.84 -9.62 -4.12
C GLU A 126 -27.94 -8.57 -4.81
N ILE A 127 -28.52 -7.49 -5.35
CA ILE A 127 -27.78 -6.40 -5.97
C ILE A 127 -26.91 -5.66 -4.95
N MET A 128 -27.43 -5.36 -3.75
CA MET A 128 -26.66 -4.70 -2.68
C MET A 128 -25.56 -5.60 -2.12
N GLU A 129 -25.71 -6.92 -2.15
CA GLU A 129 -24.62 -7.84 -1.81
C GLU A 129 -23.55 -7.83 -2.89
N TRP A 130 -23.97 -7.91 -4.15
CA TRP A 130 -23.08 -7.87 -5.30
C TRP A 130 -22.27 -6.57 -5.37
N SER A 131 -22.90 -5.43 -5.06
CA SER A 131 -22.26 -4.13 -5.13
C SER A 131 -21.09 -3.97 -4.16
N LYS A 132 -21.09 -4.69 -3.01
CA LYS A 132 -19.97 -4.69 -2.05
C LYS A 132 -18.63 -5.09 -2.68
N ARG A 133 -18.68 -5.87 -3.77
CA ARG A 133 -17.52 -6.46 -4.46
C ARG A 133 -17.32 -5.91 -5.87
N HIS A 134 -18.42 -5.58 -6.55
CA HIS A 134 -18.36 -5.18 -7.96
C HIS A 134 -18.50 -3.67 -8.18
N VAL A 135 -18.71 -2.90 -7.11
CA VAL A 135 -18.82 -1.45 -7.18
C VAL A 135 -17.86 -0.82 -6.17
N HIS A 136 -17.06 0.14 -6.63
CA HIS A 136 -16.09 0.81 -5.77
C HIS A 136 -16.74 1.74 -4.74
N SER A 137 -17.71 2.57 -5.15
CA SER A 137 -18.51 3.42 -4.24
C SER A 137 -19.99 3.44 -4.62
N THR A 138 -20.88 3.26 -3.65
CA THR A 138 -22.34 3.25 -3.87
C THR A 138 -23.02 4.43 -3.17
N PHE A 139 -23.84 5.16 -3.91
CA PHE A 139 -24.57 6.34 -3.50
C PHE A 139 -26.07 6.05 -3.45
N HIS A 140 -26.66 6.12 -2.27
CA HIS A 140 -28.06 5.78 -2.03
C HIS A 140 -28.89 7.02 -1.81
N ILE A 141 -30.10 7.05 -2.36
CA ILE A 141 -30.99 8.22 -2.32
C ILE A 141 -32.33 7.88 -1.68
N CYS A 142 -32.77 8.70 -0.72
CA CYS A 142 -34.05 8.66 -0.02
C CYS A 142 -34.45 7.26 0.47
N TRP A 143 -35.41 6.59 -0.18
CA TRP A 143 -35.79 5.23 0.19
C TRP A 143 -34.67 4.22 -0.07
N GLY A 144 -33.90 4.37 -1.15
CA GLY A 144 -32.71 3.55 -1.41
C GLY A 144 -31.67 3.71 -0.30
N ALA A 145 -31.56 4.90 0.30
CA ALA A 145 -30.70 5.12 1.47
C ALA A 145 -31.19 4.35 2.70
N GLN A 146 -32.49 4.36 2.96
CA GLN A 146 -33.10 3.60 4.05
C GLN A 146 -32.97 2.09 3.83
N ALA A 147 -33.18 1.62 2.60
CA ALA A 147 -33.00 0.22 2.21
C ALA A 147 -31.55 -0.25 2.41
N GLY A 148 -30.58 0.56 1.97
CA GLY A 148 -29.15 0.27 2.16
C GLY A 148 -28.75 0.25 3.63
N LEU A 149 -29.22 1.21 4.44
CA LEU A 149 -28.97 1.23 5.89
C LEU A 149 -29.55 -0.01 6.59
N TYR A 150 -30.76 -0.41 6.20
CA TYR A 150 -31.39 -1.62 6.73
C TYR A 150 -30.63 -2.88 6.33
N TYR A 151 -30.31 -3.05 5.04
CA TYR A 151 -29.62 -4.24 4.55
C TYR A 151 -28.20 -4.39 5.11
N HIS A 152 -27.43 -3.30 5.15
CA HIS A 152 -26.03 -3.35 5.54
C HIS A 152 -25.83 -3.32 7.07
N TYR A 153 -26.73 -2.68 7.81
CA TYR A 153 -26.53 -2.38 9.23
C TYR A 153 -27.73 -2.70 10.13
N GLY A 154 -28.84 -3.20 9.58
CA GLY A 154 -30.04 -3.53 10.35
C GLY A 154 -30.81 -2.33 10.88
N ILE A 155 -30.57 -1.13 10.35
CA ILE A 155 -31.25 0.10 10.81
C ILE A 155 -32.65 0.18 10.20
N GLU A 156 -33.67 0.01 11.03
CA GLU A 156 -35.06 0.08 10.61
C GLU A 156 -35.51 1.51 10.28
N LYS A 157 -36.42 1.63 9.31
CA LYS A 157 -37.10 2.88 9.03
C LYS A 157 -38.28 3.11 9.98
N ARG A 158 -38.56 4.37 10.28
CA ARG A 158 -39.67 4.81 11.12
C ARG A 158 -40.60 5.73 10.36
N LYS A 159 -41.90 5.53 10.55
CA LYS A 159 -42.93 6.39 9.96
C LYS A 159 -42.94 7.75 10.62
N LEU A 160 -42.89 8.80 9.82
CA LEU A 160 -43.03 10.18 10.29
C LEU A 160 -44.50 10.46 10.66
N PRO A 161 -44.76 11.32 11.66
CA PRO A 161 -46.12 11.74 12.01
C PRO A 161 -46.86 12.39 10.84
N LYS A 162 -46.12 13.04 9.94
CA LYS A 162 -46.59 13.73 8.74
C LYS A 162 -45.58 13.52 7.62
N LYS A 163 -46.05 13.46 6.36
CA LYS A 163 -45.17 13.42 5.19
C LYS A 163 -44.27 14.67 5.20
N LEU A 164 -42.97 14.46 5.06
CA LEU A 164 -42.00 15.53 4.86
C LEU A 164 -41.98 15.87 3.37
N SER A 165 -42.52 17.02 2.98
CA SER A 165 -42.57 17.49 1.59
C SER A 165 -42.24 18.98 1.55
N GLY A 166 -41.14 19.35 0.90
CA GLY A 166 -40.64 20.71 0.90
C GLY A 166 -39.12 20.80 0.72
N VAL A 167 -38.56 21.98 0.95
CA VAL A 167 -37.13 22.28 0.84
C VAL A 167 -36.59 22.74 2.19
N TYR A 168 -35.81 21.90 2.86
CA TYR A 168 -35.42 22.12 4.25
C TYR A 168 -33.97 22.59 4.37
N LYS A 169 -33.70 23.41 5.39
CA LYS A 169 -32.36 23.87 5.72
C LYS A 169 -31.59 22.78 6.45
N HIS A 170 -30.35 22.56 6.06
CA HIS A 170 -29.43 21.59 6.63
C HIS A 170 -28.13 22.28 7.02
N THR A 171 -27.43 21.70 7.98
CA THR A 171 -26.10 22.11 8.44
C THR A 171 -25.14 20.94 8.33
N LEU A 172 -23.84 21.26 8.32
CA LEU A 172 -22.78 20.26 8.36
C LEU A 172 -22.44 19.94 9.82
N ASP A 173 -22.67 18.70 10.24
CA ASP A 173 -22.21 18.19 11.54
C ASP A 173 -20.67 18.10 11.55
N TYR A 174 -20.06 17.94 10.36
CA TYR A 174 -18.62 17.92 10.15
C TYR A 174 -18.17 18.87 9.02
N LYS A 175 -17.56 20.01 9.40
CA LYS A 175 -17.21 21.11 8.46
C LYS A 175 -16.08 20.81 7.47
N LYS A 176 -15.30 19.73 7.66
CA LYS A 176 -14.14 19.40 6.82
C LYS A 176 -14.36 18.15 5.96
N GLY A 177 -15.60 17.72 5.74
CA GLY A 177 -15.90 16.53 4.95
C GLY A 177 -15.66 16.73 3.45
N MET A 178 -14.97 15.80 2.80
CA MET A 178 -14.70 15.84 1.35
C MET A 178 -15.98 15.83 0.50
N LEU A 179 -17.05 15.16 0.97
CA LEU A 179 -18.32 15.08 0.26
C LEU A 179 -19.03 16.44 0.15
N PHE A 180 -18.88 17.27 1.18
CA PHE A 180 -19.49 18.60 1.28
C PHE A 180 -18.50 19.73 1.00
N ARG A 181 -17.40 19.42 0.34
CA ARG A 181 -16.39 20.41 0.02
C ARG A 181 -16.98 21.54 -0.84
N GLY A 182 -16.78 22.78 -0.40
CA GLY A 182 -17.29 23.98 -1.09
C GLY A 182 -18.77 24.28 -0.82
N PHE A 183 -19.43 23.53 0.07
CA PHE A 183 -20.75 23.90 0.55
C PHE A 183 -20.70 25.11 1.47
N ASP A 184 -21.79 25.84 1.49
CA ASP A 184 -22.10 26.78 2.55
C ASP A 184 -22.34 26.04 3.88
N ASP A 185 -22.08 26.70 5.01
CA ASP A 185 -22.34 26.16 6.36
C ASP A 185 -23.81 25.74 6.55
N GLU A 186 -24.72 26.46 5.87
CA GLU A 186 -26.15 26.15 5.79
C GLU A 186 -26.55 26.02 4.32
N PHE A 187 -27.29 24.96 3.99
CA PHE A 187 -27.76 24.73 2.62
C PHE A 187 -29.14 24.10 2.60
N PHE A 188 -29.82 24.20 1.46
CA PHE A 188 -31.19 23.75 1.31
C PHE A 188 -31.26 22.48 0.48
N VAL A 189 -32.16 21.56 0.84
CA VAL A 189 -32.35 20.28 0.16
C VAL A 189 -33.85 19.94 0.08
N PRO A 190 -34.36 19.50 -1.08
CA PRO A 190 -35.72 19.00 -1.20
C PRO A 190 -35.88 17.61 -0.54
N HIS A 191 -37.00 17.41 0.14
CA HIS A 191 -37.41 16.13 0.72
C HIS A 191 -38.83 15.81 0.26
N SER A 192 -39.11 14.52 0.02
CA SER A 192 -40.45 13.97 -0.23
C SER A 192 -40.49 12.54 0.30
N ARG A 193 -40.81 12.37 1.59
CA ARG A 193 -40.77 11.05 2.27
C ARG A 193 -41.75 10.93 3.42
N ASN A 194 -42.26 9.72 3.64
CA ASN A 194 -43.10 9.37 4.80
C ASN A 194 -42.33 8.68 5.93
N THR A 195 -41.05 8.35 5.71
CA THR A 195 -40.23 7.61 6.67
C THR A 195 -38.84 8.21 6.84
N THR A 196 -38.21 7.93 7.98
CA THR A 196 -36.85 8.31 8.34
C THR A 196 -36.13 7.20 9.10
N VAL A 197 -34.88 7.41 9.49
CA VAL A 197 -34.17 6.60 10.47
C VAL A 197 -33.89 7.45 11.72
N ASP A 198 -33.70 6.80 12.86
CA ASP A 198 -33.40 7.46 14.13
C ASP A 198 -31.90 7.73 14.26
N ARG A 199 -31.55 8.90 14.82
CA ARG A 199 -30.16 9.32 15.01
C ARG A 199 -29.42 8.35 15.91
N GLU A 200 -30.04 7.95 17.02
CA GLU A 200 -29.44 7.05 17.99
C GLU A 200 -29.14 5.66 17.40
N ASP A 201 -29.98 5.18 16.48
CA ASP A 201 -29.77 3.88 15.83
C ASP A 201 -28.58 3.94 14.86
N VAL A 202 -28.37 5.08 14.18
CA VAL A 202 -27.18 5.30 13.32
C VAL A 202 -25.92 5.48 14.17
N GLU A 203 -25.95 6.27 15.24
CA GLU A 203 -24.80 6.56 16.10
C GLU A 203 -24.30 5.31 16.88
N ARG A 204 -25.16 4.30 17.05
CA ARG A 204 -24.76 3.00 17.62
C ARG A 204 -23.89 2.16 16.70
N ILE A 205 -23.91 2.43 15.39
CA ILE A 205 -23.12 1.68 14.40
C ILE A 205 -21.78 2.38 14.23
N SER A 206 -20.73 1.76 14.77
CA SER A 206 -19.37 2.34 14.77
C SER A 206 -18.81 2.59 13.37
N GLU A 207 -19.27 1.83 12.38
CA GLU A 207 -18.88 1.90 10.97
C GLU A 207 -19.51 3.09 10.23
N LEU A 208 -20.48 3.79 10.81
CA LEU A 208 -21.19 4.90 10.19
C LEU A 208 -20.81 6.25 10.80
N GLU A 209 -20.93 7.29 9.99
CA GLU A 209 -20.73 8.68 10.40
C GLU A 209 -21.86 9.55 9.83
N ILE A 210 -22.56 10.27 10.71
CA ILE A 210 -23.52 11.31 10.34
C ILE A 210 -22.73 12.57 10.01
N ILE A 211 -22.91 13.09 8.79
CA ILE A 211 -22.10 14.20 8.28
C ILE A 211 -22.92 15.47 7.99
N SER A 212 -24.25 15.36 7.91
CA SER A 212 -25.14 16.52 7.81
C SER A 212 -26.55 16.21 8.28
N THR A 213 -27.14 17.16 9.01
CA THR A 213 -28.49 17.07 9.55
C THR A 213 -29.29 18.37 9.42
N SER A 214 -30.56 18.31 9.80
CA SER A 214 -31.51 19.42 9.84
C SER A 214 -32.34 19.31 11.12
N ASP A 215 -32.59 20.45 11.76
CA ASP A 215 -33.49 20.53 12.91
C ASP A 215 -34.94 20.13 12.52
N GLU A 216 -35.34 20.35 11.26
CA GLU A 216 -36.69 20.06 10.77
C GLU A 216 -36.77 18.73 10.03
N ALA A 217 -35.78 18.42 9.19
CA ALA A 217 -35.79 17.24 8.31
C ALA A 217 -35.04 16.03 8.89
N GLY A 218 -34.35 16.18 10.03
CA GLY A 218 -33.57 15.12 10.66
C GLY A 218 -32.26 14.82 9.92
N ILE A 219 -31.83 13.56 9.91
CA ILE A 219 -30.59 13.15 9.25
C ILE A 219 -30.72 13.32 7.73
N TYR A 220 -29.72 13.96 7.12
CA TYR A 220 -29.64 14.13 5.67
C TYR A 220 -28.57 13.27 5.02
N ALA A 221 -27.36 13.23 5.57
CA ALA A 221 -26.26 12.50 4.95
C ALA A 221 -25.51 11.65 5.99
N ILE A 222 -25.32 10.39 5.64
CA ILE A 222 -24.54 9.39 6.37
C ILE A 222 -23.52 8.81 5.40
N LYS A 223 -22.33 8.49 5.88
CA LYS A 223 -21.36 7.69 5.12
C LYS A 223 -20.81 6.55 5.97
N SER A 224 -20.34 5.49 5.33
CA SER A 224 -19.52 4.49 5.99
C SER A 224 -18.10 5.02 6.20
N ARG A 225 -17.42 4.59 7.27
CA ARG A 225 -16.04 4.99 7.59
C ARG A 225 -15.00 4.54 6.56
N ASN A 226 -15.32 3.51 5.78
CA ASN A 226 -14.49 3.09 4.65
C ASN A 226 -14.82 3.85 3.35
N ASP A 227 -15.69 4.87 3.41
CA ASP A 227 -16.07 5.77 2.31
C ASP A 227 -16.70 5.08 1.07
N LYS A 228 -17.03 3.78 1.17
CA LYS A 228 -17.66 3.00 0.09
C LYS A 228 -19.17 3.17 -0.02
N GLN A 229 -19.83 3.57 1.07
CA GLN A 229 -21.29 3.68 1.14
C GLN A 229 -21.68 5.10 1.54
N ILE A 230 -22.48 5.76 0.71
CA ILE A 230 -23.02 7.10 0.97
C ILE A 230 -24.54 7.00 0.96
N PHE A 231 -25.18 7.54 1.99
CA PHE A 231 -26.62 7.49 2.19
C PHE A 231 -27.15 8.92 2.30
N ILE A 232 -27.90 9.35 1.29
CA ILE A 232 -28.53 10.67 1.22
C ILE A 232 -30.03 10.51 1.41
N MET A 233 -30.56 11.05 2.50
CA MET A 233 -31.97 10.88 2.90
C MET A 233 -32.93 11.84 2.17
N GLY A 234 -32.40 12.84 1.47
CA GLY A 234 -33.15 13.80 0.65
C GLY A 234 -32.99 13.58 -0.85
N HIS A 235 -33.53 14.50 -1.65
CA HIS A 235 -33.62 14.40 -3.10
C HIS A 235 -32.85 15.51 -3.83
N SER A 236 -31.56 15.66 -3.55
CA SER A 236 -30.74 16.71 -4.17
C SER A 236 -30.76 16.70 -5.70
N GLU A 237 -31.13 15.59 -6.32
CA GLU A 237 -31.33 15.44 -7.76
C GLU A 237 -32.59 16.11 -8.34
N TYR A 238 -33.58 16.45 -7.51
CA TYR A 238 -34.85 16.97 -8.01
C TYR A 238 -34.70 18.25 -8.82
N ASP A 239 -35.40 18.27 -9.95
CA ASP A 239 -35.61 19.48 -10.73
C ASP A 239 -36.56 20.44 -10.03
N GLY A 240 -36.47 21.71 -10.42
CA GLY A 240 -37.19 22.81 -9.77
C GLY A 240 -38.71 22.65 -9.76
N ASP A 241 -39.29 21.86 -10.66
CA ASP A 241 -40.73 21.60 -10.78
C ASP A 241 -41.16 20.22 -10.25
N THR A 242 -40.25 19.42 -9.68
CA THR A 242 -40.55 18.04 -9.27
C THR A 242 -41.57 18.00 -8.12
N LEU A 243 -41.32 18.76 -7.05
CA LEU A 243 -42.26 18.88 -5.92
C LEU A 243 -43.58 19.52 -6.35
N LEU A 244 -43.57 20.47 -7.29
CA LEU A 244 -44.79 21.04 -7.87
C LEU A 244 -45.63 19.97 -8.57
N LYS A 245 -45.00 19.12 -9.41
CA LYS A 245 -45.70 18.03 -10.10
C LYS A 245 -46.31 17.04 -9.10
N GLU A 246 -45.59 16.68 -8.05
CA GLU A 246 -46.11 15.81 -6.98
C GLU A 246 -47.30 16.45 -6.26
N TYR A 247 -47.17 17.71 -5.84
CA TYR A 247 -48.21 18.46 -5.15
C TYR A 247 -49.47 18.60 -6.01
N LEU A 248 -49.33 19.01 -7.27
CA LEU A 248 -50.46 19.15 -8.20
C LEU A 248 -51.12 17.80 -8.50
N ARG A 249 -50.34 16.73 -8.67
CA ARG A 249 -50.89 15.38 -8.85
C ARG A 249 -51.78 14.99 -7.66
N ASP A 250 -51.28 15.15 -6.44
CA ASP A 250 -52.00 14.75 -5.22
C ASP A 250 -53.21 15.66 -4.96
N LYS A 251 -53.08 16.97 -5.23
CA LYS A 251 -54.18 17.95 -5.17
C LYS A 251 -55.28 17.63 -6.17
N ASN A 252 -54.93 17.33 -7.41
CA ASN A 252 -55.87 16.95 -8.47
C ASN A 252 -56.52 15.58 -8.23
N ALA A 253 -55.83 14.68 -7.52
CA ALA A 253 -56.38 13.41 -7.06
C ALA A 253 -57.32 13.55 -5.84
N GLY A 254 -57.49 14.77 -5.30
CA GLY A 254 -58.35 15.05 -4.16
C GLY A 254 -57.78 14.62 -2.82
N LEU A 255 -56.47 14.37 -2.73
CA LEU A 255 -55.79 13.91 -1.50
C LEU A 255 -55.53 15.03 -0.49
N ASN A 256 -55.83 16.30 -0.85
CA ASN A 256 -55.60 17.50 -0.04
C ASN A 256 -54.20 17.53 0.59
N PRO A 257 -53.12 17.43 -0.22
CA PRO A 257 -51.76 17.49 0.30
C PRO A 257 -51.48 18.86 0.92
N ASP A 258 -50.61 18.89 1.93
CA ASP A 258 -50.05 20.15 2.40
C ASP A 258 -49.19 20.82 1.32
N VAL A 259 -49.16 22.15 1.35
CA VAL A 259 -48.24 22.93 0.53
C VAL A 259 -46.79 22.56 0.90
N PRO A 260 -45.93 22.21 -0.06
CA PRO A 260 -44.54 21.89 0.23
C PRO A 260 -43.81 23.03 0.95
N CYS A 261 -43.26 22.74 2.13
CA CYS A 261 -42.65 23.76 2.99
C CYS A 261 -41.46 24.44 2.32
N ASN A 262 -41.34 25.76 2.44
CA ASN A 262 -40.20 26.57 1.99
C ASN A 262 -39.91 26.48 0.47
N TYR A 263 -40.83 25.92 -0.31
CA TYR A 263 -40.68 25.69 -1.75
C TYR A 263 -41.22 26.88 -2.56
N PHE A 264 -42.39 27.38 -2.19
CA PHE A 264 -42.98 28.59 -2.73
C PHE A 264 -42.59 29.82 -1.90
N PRO A 265 -42.48 31.01 -2.50
CA PRO A 265 -42.31 32.25 -1.75
C PRO A 265 -43.47 32.45 -0.75
N GLU A 266 -43.15 32.50 0.55
CA GLU A 266 -44.13 32.65 1.64
C GLU A 266 -45.15 31.48 1.72
N ASP A 267 -44.78 30.29 1.21
CA ASP A 267 -45.64 29.10 1.11
C ASP A 267 -46.97 29.35 0.36
N ASP A 268 -46.95 30.29 -0.60
CA ASP A 268 -48.08 30.61 -1.48
C ASP A 268 -48.01 29.80 -2.79
N ASP A 269 -48.85 28.77 -2.91
CA ASP A 269 -48.90 27.85 -4.05
C ASP A 269 -49.40 28.48 -5.37
N THR A 270 -49.73 29.78 -5.36
CA THR A 270 -50.02 30.57 -6.57
C THR A 270 -48.77 31.22 -7.19
N LYS A 271 -47.65 31.23 -6.47
CA LYS A 271 -46.38 31.81 -6.94
C LYS A 271 -45.49 30.73 -7.56
N GLU A 272 -44.49 31.16 -8.35
CA GLU A 272 -43.50 30.22 -8.91
C GLU A 272 -42.51 29.75 -7.82
N PRO A 273 -42.14 28.45 -7.80
CA PRO A 273 -41.14 27.93 -6.86
C PRO A 273 -39.75 28.55 -7.03
N ILE A 274 -39.02 28.72 -5.93
CA ILE A 274 -37.63 29.21 -5.96
C ILE A 274 -36.67 28.04 -5.70
N VAL A 275 -35.79 27.77 -6.67
CA VAL A 275 -34.77 26.71 -6.55
C VAL A 275 -33.59 27.19 -5.72
N LYS A 276 -33.48 26.70 -4.48
CA LYS A 276 -32.41 27.05 -3.52
C LYS A 276 -31.32 25.98 -3.32
N TRP A 277 -31.43 24.82 -3.98
CA TRP A 277 -30.56 23.66 -3.76
C TRP A 277 -29.68 23.30 -4.96
N ARG A 278 -29.79 24.00 -6.08
CA ARG A 278 -29.11 23.59 -7.32
C ARG A 278 -27.59 23.62 -7.19
N SER A 279 -27.03 24.60 -6.48
CA SER A 279 -25.58 24.71 -6.24
C SER A 279 -25.08 23.56 -5.36
N SER A 280 -25.73 23.33 -4.22
CA SER A 280 -25.40 22.25 -3.29
C SER A 280 -25.55 20.88 -3.96
N ALA A 281 -26.60 20.67 -4.75
CA ALA A 281 -26.78 19.45 -5.54
C ALA A 281 -25.61 19.20 -6.50
N ASN A 282 -25.23 20.19 -7.31
CA ASN A 282 -24.09 20.02 -8.22
C ASN A 282 -22.80 19.72 -7.47
N LEU A 283 -22.53 20.41 -6.37
CA LEU A 283 -21.34 20.17 -5.55
C LEU A 283 -21.36 18.75 -4.94
N LEU A 284 -22.50 18.27 -4.46
CA LEU A 284 -22.62 16.93 -3.86
C LEU A 284 -22.16 15.84 -4.84
N TYR A 285 -22.76 15.83 -6.03
CA TYR A 285 -22.50 14.80 -7.04
C TYR A 285 -21.09 14.97 -7.64
N CYS A 286 -20.62 16.20 -7.86
CA CYS A 286 -19.24 16.45 -8.28
C CYS A 286 -18.22 15.96 -7.24
N ASN A 287 -18.47 16.20 -5.95
CA ASN A 287 -17.58 15.79 -4.87
C ASN A 287 -17.60 14.27 -4.71
N TRP A 288 -18.76 13.63 -4.77
CA TRP A 288 -18.85 12.17 -4.80
C TRP A 288 -18.05 11.58 -5.95
N LEU A 289 -18.34 12.01 -7.18
CA LEU A 289 -17.68 11.47 -8.38
C LEU A 289 -16.18 11.72 -8.37
N ASN A 290 -15.72 12.85 -7.86
CA ASN A 290 -14.29 13.14 -7.80
C ASN A 290 -13.61 12.38 -6.66
N TYR A 291 -14.06 12.55 -5.41
CA TYR A 291 -13.29 12.12 -4.23
C TYR A 291 -13.58 10.69 -3.78
N PHE A 292 -14.76 10.16 -4.10
CA PHE A 292 -15.20 8.85 -3.65
C PHE A 292 -15.25 7.83 -4.81
N VAL A 293 -15.11 8.30 -6.04
CA VAL A 293 -15.04 7.45 -7.24
C VAL A 293 -13.71 7.66 -7.98
N TYR A 294 -13.52 8.78 -8.66
CA TYR A 294 -12.39 9.00 -9.58
C TYR A 294 -11.01 8.91 -8.93
N GLN A 295 -10.82 9.56 -7.78
CA GLN A 295 -9.50 9.63 -7.14
C GLN A 295 -9.13 8.35 -6.39
N THR A 296 -10.09 7.46 -6.15
CA THR A 296 -9.94 6.29 -5.28
C THR A 296 -10.18 4.96 -6.00
N THR A 297 -10.84 4.97 -7.16
CA THR A 297 -10.99 3.78 -8.01
C THR A 297 -9.67 3.44 -8.69
N GLN A 298 -9.42 2.16 -8.89
CA GLN A 298 -8.25 1.70 -9.64
C GLN A 298 -8.43 1.95 -11.14
N TYR A 299 -7.30 2.08 -11.85
CA TYR A 299 -7.35 2.25 -13.30
C TYR A 299 -7.98 1.04 -14.01
N ASP A 300 -7.74 -0.18 -13.54
CA ASP A 300 -8.49 -1.36 -14.01
C ASP A 300 -9.72 -1.57 -13.10
N VAL A 301 -10.91 -1.38 -13.66
CA VAL A 301 -12.18 -1.54 -12.95
C VAL A 301 -12.37 -2.98 -12.42
N ASN A 302 -11.65 -3.97 -12.97
CA ASN A 302 -11.76 -5.35 -12.53
C ASN A 302 -11.03 -5.65 -11.22
N GLN A 303 -10.23 -4.71 -10.71
CA GLN A 303 -9.43 -4.88 -9.50
C GLN A 303 -10.13 -4.39 -8.22
N ILE A 304 -11.37 -3.87 -8.33
CA ILE A 304 -12.18 -3.27 -7.23
C ILE A 304 -12.34 -4.17 -5.98
N ASN A 305 -12.09 -5.48 -6.12
CA ASN A 305 -12.17 -6.48 -5.05
C ASN A 305 -11.01 -6.48 -4.02
N ASP A 306 -9.93 -5.72 -4.24
CA ASP A 306 -8.69 -5.88 -3.45
C ASP A 306 -8.68 -5.20 -2.05
N ALA A 307 -9.81 -4.66 -1.58
CA ALA A 307 -9.84 -3.66 -0.49
C ALA A 307 -10.23 -4.17 0.91
N THR A 308 -10.16 -5.46 1.23
CA THR A 308 -10.15 -5.91 2.64
C THR A 308 -8.77 -6.47 2.99
N LEU A 309 -8.22 -6.03 4.13
CA LEU A 309 -6.88 -6.42 4.58
C LEU A 309 -6.71 -7.94 4.81
N SER A 310 -7.79 -8.74 4.80
CA SER A 310 -7.69 -10.21 4.74
C SER A 310 -7.47 -10.75 3.31
N ASP A 311 -7.99 -10.05 2.30
CA ASP A 311 -7.94 -10.45 0.89
C ASP A 311 -6.70 -9.91 0.17
N ALA A 312 -6.08 -8.84 0.67
CA ALA A 312 -4.75 -8.39 0.22
C ALA A 312 -3.66 -9.47 0.35
N PHE A 313 -3.84 -10.44 1.25
CA PHE A 313 -2.94 -11.59 1.40
C PHE A 313 -3.37 -12.82 0.59
N THR A 314 -4.53 -12.75 -0.07
CA THR A 314 -5.21 -13.85 -0.73
C THR A 314 -5.72 -13.47 -2.11
N GLN A 315 -5.03 -12.55 -2.82
CA GLN A 315 -5.22 -12.46 -4.26
C GLN A 315 -5.01 -13.86 -4.84
N LYS A 316 -5.96 -14.28 -5.67
CA LYS A 316 -5.89 -15.50 -6.46
C LYS A 316 -4.85 -15.28 -7.57
N ALA A 317 -3.59 -15.16 -7.17
CA ALA A 317 -2.45 -15.04 -8.06
C ALA A 317 -2.33 -16.33 -8.85
N ASP A 318 -2.14 -16.22 -10.16
CA ASP A 318 -1.99 -17.37 -11.06
C ASP A 318 -0.52 -17.81 -11.16
N CYS A 319 0.40 -16.94 -10.74
CA CYS A 319 1.83 -17.18 -10.71
C CYS A 319 2.50 -16.49 -9.50
N LYS A 320 2.98 -17.29 -8.55
CA LYS A 320 3.80 -16.88 -7.42
C LYS A 320 5.20 -17.44 -7.54
N VAL A 321 6.18 -16.63 -7.16
CA VAL A 321 7.56 -17.08 -6.91
C VAL A 321 7.77 -17.17 -5.41
N ALA A 322 8.24 -18.32 -4.92
CA ALA A 322 8.51 -18.54 -3.51
C ALA A 322 10.01 -18.76 -3.30
N LYS A 323 10.67 -17.83 -2.61
CA LYS A 323 12.07 -18.00 -2.20
C LYS A 323 12.15 -18.46 -0.75
N PHE A 324 12.92 -19.52 -0.49
CA PHE A 324 13.16 -20.02 0.86
C PHE A 324 14.60 -19.74 1.30
N GLY A 325 14.74 -19.04 2.43
CA GLY A 325 16.02 -18.74 3.06
C GLY A 325 16.75 -19.96 3.64
N GLY A 326 18.02 -19.78 4.00
CA GLY A 326 18.85 -20.91 4.46
C GLY A 326 18.37 -21.53 5.78
N THR A 327 17.83 -20.75 6.72
CA THR A 327 17.27 -21.27 7.98
C THR A 327 16.00 -22.09 7.73
N SER A 328 15.17 -21.68 6.76
CA SER A 328 14.02 -22.43 6.23
C SER A 328 14.42 -23.77 5.58
N LEU A 329 15.70 -23.98 5.27
CA LEU A 329 16.21 -25.16 4.58
C LEU A 329 17.38 -25.83 5.34
N ALA A 330 17.47 -25.62 6.66
CA ALA A 330 18.62 -26.04 7.45
C ALA A 330 18.75 -27.57 7.61
N ASP A 331 17.62 -28.29 7.60
CA ASP A 331 17.49 -29.73 7.80
C ASP A 331 16.24 -30.33 7.14
N SER A 332 16.09 -31.66 7.21
CA SER A 332 14.98 -32.39 6.58
C SER A 332 13.59 -32.02 7.13
N GLY A 333 13.48 -31.59 8.39
CA GLY A 333 12.21 -31.16 8.98
C GLY A 333 11.78 -29.81 8.41
N GLN A 334 12.73 -28.88 8.27
CA GLN A 334 12.50 -27.58 7.64
C GLN A 334 12.17 -27.70 6.14
N PHE A 335 12.84 -28.61 5.43
CA PHE A 335 12.50 -28.96 4.05
C PHE A 335 11.05 -29.44 3.90
N LYS A 336 10.58 -30.30 4.80
CA LYS A 336 9.19 -30.78 4.80
C LYS A 336 8.18 -29.65 4.97
N LYS A 337 8.48 -28.66 5.83
CA LYS A 337 7.65 -27.46 5.98
C LYS A 337 7.60 -26.64 4.70
N CYS A 338 8.76 -26.39 4.08
CA CYS A 338 8.83 -25.67 2.80
C CYS A 338 8.03 -26.38 1.71
N ALA A 339 8.16 -27.70 1.59
CA ALA A 339 7.39 -28.48 0.62
C ALA A 339 5.88 -28.41 0.87
N ALA A 340 5.44 -28.53 2.13
CA ALA A 340 4.02 -28.38 2.48
C ALA A 340 3.49 -26.98 2.11
N ILE A 341 4.27 -25.92 2.36
CA ILE A 341 3.95 -24.56 1.91
C ILE A 341 3.83 -24.52 0.39
N ILE A 342 4.78 -25.08 -0.36
CA ILE A 342 4.71 -25.09 -1.84
C ILE A 342 3.47 -25.83 -2.35
N GLU A 343 3.08 -26.93 -1.71
CA GLU A 343 1.93 -27.76 -2.11
C GLU A 343 0.58 -27.15 -1.73
N GLU A 344 0.51 -26.34 -0.68
CA GLU A 344 -0.71 -25.67 -0.22
C GLU A 344 -1.29 -24.69 -1.25
N ASP A 345 -0.46 -24.15 -2.13
CA ASP A 345 -0.87 -23.18 -3.15
C ASP A 345 -0.27 -23.52 -4.51
N THR A 346 -1.12 -23.95 -5.45
CA THR A 346 -0.72 -24.30 -6.81
C THR A 346 -0.14 -23.13 -7.60
N ALA A 347 -0.42 -21.88 -7.18
CA ALA A 347 0.17 -20.69 -7.79
C ALA A 347 1.68 -20.59 -7.53
N ARG A 348 2.23 -21.26 -6.51
CA ARG A 348 3.68 -21.34 -6.24
C ARG A 348 4.35 -22.22 -7.31
N LYS A 349 4.55 -21.64 -8.49
CA LYS A 349 5.09 -22.30 -9.68
C LYS A 349 6.61 -22.32 -9.70
N TYR A 350 7.25 -21.24 -9.26
CA TYR A 350 8.71 -21.14 -9.30
C TYR A 350 9.29 -20.98 -7.91
N ILE A 351 10.20 -21.87 -7.55
CA ILE A 351 10.76 -21.96 -6.21
C ILE A 351 12.24 -21.61 -6.29
N VAL A 352 12.69 -20.65 -5.48
CA VAL A 352 14.10 -20.30 -5.33
C VAL A 352 14.61 -20.76 -3.98
N VAL A 353 15.75 -21.43 -3.92
CA VAL A 353 16.29 -21.95 -2.66
C VAL A 353 17.70 -21.46 -2.37
N SER A 354 17.96 -21.14 -1.10
CA SER A 354 19.31 -20.89 -0.57
C SER A 354 20.01 -22.19 -0.15
N ALA A 355 21.33 -22.14 0.09
CA ALA A 355 22.06 -23.21 0.75
C ALA A 355 21.56 -23.45 2.19
N PRO A 356 21.79 -24.63 2.79
CA PRO A 356 21.42 -24.90 4.17
C PRO A 356 22.06 -23.90 5.16
N GLY A 357 21.21 -23.25 5.95
CA GLY A 357 21.58 -22.26 6.96
C GLY A 357 22.10 -22.88 8.26
N LYS A 358 21.96 -22.19 9.38
CA LYS A 358 22.32 -22.73 10.69
C LYS A 358 21.18 -23.58 11.27
N ARG A 359 21.49 -24.74 11.88
CA ARG A 359 20.53 -25.57 12.63
C ARG A 359 20.39 -25.15 14.09
N SER A 360 21.42 -24.51 14.64
CA SER A 360 21.48 -23.96 16.00
C SER A 360 22.39 -22.72 16.02
N ALA A 361 22.41 -21.98 17.13
CA ALA A 361 23.22 -20.76 17.24
C ALA A 361 24.73 -21.00 16.96
N ASP A 362 25.25 -22.14 17.42
CA ASP A 362 26.66 -22.55 17.30
C ASP A 362 26.99 -23.26 15.97
N ASP A 363 25.99 -23.55 15.14
CA ASP A 363 26.19 -24.17 13.83
C ASP A 363 26.75 -23.16 12.81
N VAL A 364 27.41 -23.67 11.77
CA VAL A 364 27.98 -22.87 10.68
C VAL A 364 27.15 -23.07 9.41
N LYS A 365 26.93 -22.01 8.64
CA LYS A 365 26.20 -22.11 7.37
C LYS A 365 27.05 -22.88 6.36
N VAL A 366 26.40 -23.60 5.44
CA VAL A 366 27.11 -24.34 4.38
C VAL A 366 27.95 -23.41 3.50
N THR A 367 27.42 -22.23 3.14
CA THR A 367 28.16 -21.24 2.34
C THR A 367 29.44 -20.78 3.03
N ASP A 368 29.39 -20.51 4.34
CA ASP A 368 30.57 -20.10 5.11
C ASP A 368 31.62 -21.23 5.18
N LEU A 369 31.16 -22.49 5.28
CA LEU A 369 32.05 -23.65 5.20
C LEU A 369 32.68 -23.81 3.82
N LEU A 370 31.95 -23.55 2.72
CA LEU A 370 32.49 -23.60 1.37
C LEU A 370 33.56 -22.51 1.16
N ILE A 371 33.34 -21.30 1.68
CA ILE A 371 34.34 -20.22 1.67
C ILE A 371 35.58 -20.64 2.46
N ALA A 372 35.40 -21.13 3.70
CA ALA A 372 36.51 -21.58 4.54
C ALA A 372 37.30 -22.75 3.92
N CYS A 373 36.64 -23.63 3.17
CA CYS A 373 37.27 -24.72 2.43
C CYS A 373 38.26 -24.20 1.37
N ILE A 374 37.87 -23.16 0.62
CA ILE A 374 38.73 -22.54 -0.40
C ILE A 374 39.95 -21.86 0.24
N GLU A 375 39.78 -21.24 1.40
CA GLU A 375 40.85 -20.52 2.10
C GLU A 375 41.92 -21.46 2.71
N LYS A 376 41.51 -22.59 3.31
CA LYS A 376 42.40 -23.42 4.13
C LYS A 376 43.31 -24.37 3.33
N LYS A 377 42.89 -24.81 2.13
CA LYS A 377 43.61 -25.74 1.23
C LYS A 377 44.03 -27.08 1.87
N GLY A 378 44.42 -28.05 1.04
CA GLY A 378 44.97 -29.35 1.49
C GLY A 378 44.03 -30.17 2.38
N GLU A 379 44.59 -30.87 3.37
CA GLU A 379 43.86 -31.77 4.27
C GLU A 379 42.73 -31.08 5.06
N GLN A 380 42.94 -29.82 5.45
CA GLN A 380 41.92 -29.02 6.15
C GLN A 380 40.72 -28.68 5.25
N ALA A 381 40.94 -28.49 3.94
CA ALA A 381 39.86 -28.27 2.99
C ALA A 381 38.98 -29.52 2.81
N GLU A 382 39.62 -30.70 2.74
CA GLU A 382 38.91 -31.99 2.65
C GLU A 382 38.09 -32.28 3.91
N GLU A 383 38.63 -32.04 5.11
CA GLU A 383 37.86 -32.19 6.35
C GLU A 383 36.59 -31.32 6.37
N ILE A 384 36.67 -30.12 5.80
CA ILE A 384 35.51 -29.23 5.70
C ILE A 384 34.52 -29.77 4.65
N LEU A 385 34.99 -30.22 3.49
CA LEU A 385 34.13 -30.83 2.48
C LEU A 385 33.41 -32.07 3.00
N ASP A 386 34.08 -32.94 3.75
CA ASP A 386 33.47 -34.14 4.32
C ASP A 386 32.35 -33.80 5.32
N LYS A 387 32.49 -32.71 6.08
CA LYS A 387 31.43 -32.19 6.96
C LYS A 387 30.23 -31.72 6.15
N ILE A 388 30.45 -30.97 5.07
CA ILE A 388 29.37 -30.49 4.19
C ILE A 388 28.71 -31.69 3.48
N GLN A 389 29.50 -32.64 2.98
CA GLN A 389 29.02 -33.85 2.32
C GLN A 389 28.12 -34.67 3.25
N SER A 390 28.58 -34.90 4.48
CA SER A 390 27.82 -35.60 5.50
C SER A 390 26.48 -34.94 5.78
N ARG A 391 26.44 -33.59 5.79
CA ARG A 391 25.22 -32.82 5.98
C ARG A 391 24.20 -33.07 4.87
N TYR A 392 24.62 -33.06 3.60
CA TYR A 392 23.74 -33.38 2.47
C TYR A 392 23.31 -34.85 2.44
N LYS A 393 24.20 -35.79 2.79
CA LYS A 393 23.84 -37.21 2.92
C LYS A 393 22.74 -37.44 3.95
N VAL A 394 22.82 -36.77 5.10
CA VAL A 394 21.77 -36.80 6.13
C VAL A 394 20.47 -36.19 5.60
N LEU A 395 20.55 -35.07 4.89
CA LEU A 395 19.38 -34.39 4.32
C LEU A 395 18.64 -35.29 3.31
N VAL A 396 19.36 -35.83 2.32
CA VAL A 396 18.81 -36.71 1.28
C VAL A 396 18.20 -37.97 1.89
N ARG A 397 18.88 -38.59 2.87
CA ARG A 397 18.35 -39.75 3.60
C ARG A 397 17.08 -39.41 4.37
N GLY A 398 17.04 -38.28 5.08
CA GLY A 398 15.89 -37.84 5.87
C GLY A 398 14.64 -37.50 5.04
N LEU A 399 14.86 -37.12 3.77
CA LEU A 399 13.80 -36.82 2.79
C LEU A 399 13.44 -38.02 1.90
N GLY A 400 14.25 -39.08 1.89
CA GLY A 400 14.02 -40.23 1.01
C GLY A 400 14.30 -39.95 -0.48
N VAL A 401 15.05 -38.90 -0.79
CA VAL A 401 15.41 -38.51 -2.17
C VAL A 401 16.53 -39.42 -2.68
N LYS A 402 16.52 -39.73 -3.99
CA LYS A 402 17.62 -40.44 -4.65
C LYS A 402 18.49 -39.44 -5.40
N LEU A 403 19.61 -39.05 -4.79
CA LEU A 403 20.63 -38.21 -5.40
C LEU A 403 22.02 -38.72 -5.01
N ASP A 404 22.92 -38.85 -5.98
CA ASP A 404 24.29 -39.31 -5.74
C ASP A 404 25.17 -38.17 -5.22
N ILE A 405 25.11 -37.95 -3.91
CA ILE A 405 25.91 -36.92 -3.22
C ILE A 405 27.41 -37.23 -3.30
N ASP A 406 27.81 -38.51 -3.46
CA ASP A 406 29.22 -38.86 -3.60
C ASP A 406 29.78 -38.40 -4.94
N GLN A 407 29.05 -38.63 -6.03
CA GLN A 407 29.42 -38.14 -7.36
C GLN A 407 29.53 -36.62 -7.40
N GLU A 408 28.56 -35.90 -6.83
CA GLU A 408 28.57 -34.43 -6.79
C GLU A 408 29.81 -33.90 -6.06
N PHE A 409 30.09 -34.41 -4.86
CA PHE A 409 31.25 -33.97 -4.08
C PHE A 409 32.59 -34.33 -4.74
N ASN A 410 32.67 -35.41 -5.50
CA ASN A 410 33.86 -35.70 -6.30
C ASN A 410 34.12 -34.62 -7.35
N GLN A 411 33.08 -34.04 -7.96
CA GLN A 411 33.24 -32.90 -8.88
C GLN A 411 33.69 -31.63 -8.14
N ILE A 412 33.19 -31.40 -6.93
CA ILE A 412 33.61 -30.26 -6.09
C ILE A 412 35.09 -30.40 -5.71
N ARG A 413 35.52 -31.59 -5.28
CA ARG A 413 36.92 -31.88 -4.97
C ARG A 413 37.84 -31.64 -6.17
N ASN A 414 37.44 -32.10 -7.36
CA ASN A 414 38.20 -31.85 -8.59
C ASN A 414 38.30 -30.36 -8.96
N ALA A 415 37.39 -29.51 -8.48
CA ALA A 415 37.43 -28.07 -8.69
C ALA A 415 38.32 -27.33 -7.67
N LEU A 416 38.58 -27.91 -6.49
CA LEU A 416 39.38 -27.27 -5.43
C LEU A 416 40.82 -26.94 -5.85
N SER A 417 41.39 -27.70 -6.79
CA SER A 417 42.74 -27.44 -7.28
C SER A 417 42.85 -26.19 -8.16
N ASP A 418 41.71 -25.62 -8.57
CA ASP A 418 41.63 -24.50 -9.50
C ASP A 418 41.05 -23.26 -8.80
N ASN A 419 41.92 -22.31 -8.46
CA ASN A 419 41.51 -21.08 -7.75
C ASN A 419 40.51 -20.23 -8.56
N THR A 420 40.42 -20.40 -9.89
CA THR A 420 39.44 -19.67 -10.72
C THR A 420 38.01 -20.16 -10.49
N LYS A 421 37.83 -21.34 -9.89
CA LYS A 421 36.53 -21.96 -9.63
C LYS A 421 35.95 -21.65 -8.26
N SER A 422 36.45 -20.64 -7.58
CA SER A 422 35.98 -20.22 -6.24
C SER A 422 34.45 -20.00 -6.22
N ASP A 423 33.94 -19.19 -7.14
CA ASP A 423 32.50 -18.89 -7.27
C ASP A 423 31.68 -20.15 -7.62
N TYR A 424 32.24 -21.04 -8.45
CA TYR A 424 31.62 -22.34 -8.74
C TYR A 424 31.47 -23.18 -7.47
N ILE A 425 32.53 -23.33 -6.66
CA ILE A 425 32.50 -24.14 -5.43
C ILE A 425 31.49 -23.58 -4.43
N ILE A 426 31.47 -22.26 -4.23
CA ILE A 426 30.53 -21.61 -3.30
C ILE A 426 29.08 -21.82 -3.78
N SER A 427 28.81 -21.71 -5.08
CA SER A 427 27.47 -21.92 -5.66
C SER A 427 26.89 -23.32 -5.43
N ARG A 428 27.74 -24.31 -5.09
CA ARG A 428 27.30 -25.70 -4.92
C ARG A 428 26.36 -25.88 -3.73
N GLY A 429 26.41 -24.99 -2.75
CA GLY A 429 25.48 -24.97 -1.63
C GLY A 429 24.03 -24.89 -2.12
N GLU A 430 23.73 -23.85 -2.90
CA GLU A 430 22.41 -23.60 -3.49
C GLU A 430 22.06 -24.64 -4.56
N TYR A 431 23.00 -24.98 -5.44
CA TYR A 431 22.81 -25.97 -6.51
C TYR A 431 22.32 -27.32 -5.96
N LEU A 432 23.02 -27.87 -4.96
CA LEU A 432 22.65 -29.16 -4.38
C LEU A 432 21.30 -29.08 -3.66
N ASN A 433 21.04 -27.98 -2.96
CA ASN A 433 19.77 -27.80 -2.25
C ASN A 433 18.59 -27.74 -3.23
N ALA A 434 18.77 -27.05 -4.36
CA ALA A 434 17.77 -26.96 -5.42
C ALA A 434 17.49 -28.31 -6.07
N LYS A 435 18.52 -29.12 -6.37
CA LYS A 435 18.32 -30.49 -6.88
C LYS A 435 17.56 -31.37 -5.90
N ILE A 436 17.88 -31.27 -4.61
CA ILE A 436 17.19 -32.04 -3.57
C ILE A 436 15.73 -31.61 -3.46
N MET A 437 15.46 -30.31 -3.44
CA MET A 437 14.08 -29.79 -3.38
C MET A 437 13.29 -30.20 -4.62
N ALA A 438 13.85 -30.02 -5.83
CA ALA A 438 13.22 -30.41 -7.10
C ALA A 438 12.82 -31.89 -7.09
N ALA A 439 13.75 -32.77 -6.71
CA ALA A 439 13.50 -34.20 -6.62
C ALA A 439 12.48 -34.56 -5.52
N TYR A 440 12.45 -33.81 -4.41
CA TYR A 440 11.55 -34.05 -3.30
C TYR A 440 10.09 -33.70 -3.64
N ILE A 441 9.86 -32.56 -4.30
CA ILE A 441 8.50 -32.08 -4.65
C ILE A 441 8.05 -32.49 -6.06
N GLY A 442 8.89 -33.22 -6.81
CA GLY A 442 8.61 -33.63 -8.19
C GLY A 442 8.51 -32.47 -9.19
N ALA A 443 9.38 -31.46 -9.04
CA ALA A 443 9.46 -30.29 -9.92
C ALA A 443 10.68 -30.35 -10.85
N ASP A 444 10.64 -29.57 -11.93
CA ASP A 444 11.78 -29.44 -12.84
C ASP A 444 12.93 -28.69 -12.16
N PHE A 445 14.17 -29.11 -12.42
CA PHE A 445 15.35 -28.41 -11.95
C PHE A 445 15.92 -27.53 -13.06
N ILE A 446 16.01 -26.22 -12.82
CA ILE A 446 16.59 -25.24 -13.74
C ILE A 446 17.82 -24.65 -13.08
N ASP A 447 19.02 -24.99 -13.58
CA ASP A 447 20.27 -24.43 -13.05
C ASP A 447 20.39 -22.94 -13.41
N ALA A 448 20.65 -22.10 -12.41
CA ALA A 448 20.94 -20.68 -12.60
C ALA A 448 22.14 -20.44 -13.52
N LYS A 449 23.12 -21.37 -13.57
CA LYS A 449 24.28 -21.28 -14.46
C LYS A 449 23.89 -21.13 -15.93
N ASP A 450 22.87 -21.84 -16.37
CA ASP A 450 22.51 -21.88 -17.79
C ASP A 450 21.42 -20.86 -18.14
N HIS A 451 20.85 -20.16 -17.14
CA HIS A 451 19.64 -19.36 -17.31
C HIS A 451 19.73 -17.93 -16.78
N ILE A 452 20.62 -17.63 -15.81
CA ILE A 452 20.83 -16.29 -15.25
C ILE A 452 22.18 -15.76 -15.71
N PHE A 453 22.16 -14.65 -16.45
CA PHE A 453 23.34 -14.08 -17.08
C PHE A 453 23.74 -12.75 -16.45
N LEU A 454 25.05 -12.53 -16.39
CA LEU A 454 25.69 -11.31 -15.94
C LEU A 454 26.52 -10.71 -17.08
N LYS A 455 26.77 -9.41 -16.99
CA LYS A 455 27.71 -8.67 -17.84
C LYS A 455 29.13 -8.83 -17.32
N GLU A 456 30.13 -8.36 -18.07
CA GLU A 456 31.54 -8.49 -17.67
C GLU A 456 31.87 -7.79 -16.34
N ASP A 457 31.18 -6.71 -16.02
CA ASP A 457 31.31 -5.98 -14.75
C ASP A 457 30.61 -6.69 -13.57
N GLY A 458 30.00 -7.85 -13.80
CA GLY A 458 29.24 -8.63 -12.81
C GLY A 458 27.81 -8.13 -12.58
N THR A 459 27.35 -7.12 -13.31
CA THR A 459 25.96 -6.64 -13.22
C THR A 459 25.00 -7.55 -13.96
N PHE A 460 23.71 -7.49 -13.62
CA PHE A 460 22.67 -8.34 -14.21
C PHE A 460 22.45 -8.04 -15.71
N ASP A 461 22.43 -9.09 -16.54
CA ASP A 461 22.04 -9.02 -17.96
C ASP A 461 20.56 -9.36 -18.12
N GLU A 462 19.72 -8.33 -18.03
CA GLU A 462 18.25 -8.43 -18.06
C GLU A 462 17.73 -9.04 -19.37
N GLU A 463 18.22 -8.56 -20.52
CA GLU A 463 17.73 -8.98 -21.84
C GLU A 463 18.02 -10.46 -22.12
N LYS A 464 19.26 -10.89 -21.88
CA LYS A 464 19.66 -12.28 -22.12
C LYS A 464 18.98 -13.23 -21.13
N THR A 465 18.92 -12.85 -19.85
CA THR A 465 18.25 -13.65 -18.82
C THR A 465 16.77 -13.80 -19.12
N LYS A 466 16.06 -12.71 -19.44
CA LYS A 466 14.63 -12.75 -19.76
C LYS A 466 14.32 -13.68 -20.94
N LYS A 467 15.16 -13.66 -21.97
CA LYS A 467 14.99 -14.53 -23.14
C LYS A 467 15.19 -16.02 -22.82
N VAL A 468 16.24 -16.36 -22.09
CA VAL A 468 16.63 -17.76 -21.85
C VAL A 468 15.85 -18.36 -20.69
N LEU A 469 15.85 -17.71 -19.52
CA LEU A 469 15.09 -18.15 -18.35
C LEU A 469 13.59 -18.10 -18.64
N GLY A 470 13.08 -17.04 -19.29
CA GLY A 470 11.64 -16.93 -19.58
C GLY A 470 11.12 -18.06 -20.47
N LYS A 471 11.92 -18.51 -21.45
CA LYS A 471 11.59 -19.69 -22.26
C LYS A 471 11.55 -20.95 -21.41
N ALA A 472 12.57 -21.19 -20.59
CA ALA A 472 12.64 -22.38 -19.74
C ALA A 472 11.48 -22.43 -18.74
N LEU A 473 11.15 -21.30 -18.10
CA LEU A 473 10.02 -21.21 -17.18
C LEU A 473 8.69 -21.53 -17.87
N ALA A 474 8.45 -20.99 -19.07
CA ALA A 474 7.22 -21.21 -19.83
C ALA A 474 7.02 -22.66 -20.30
N GLU A 475 8.09 -23.44 -20.45
CA GLU A 475 8.04 -24.86 -20.84
C GLU A 475 7.80 -25.81 -19.66
N THR A 476 7.86 -25.30 -18.42
CA THR A 476 7.70 -26.07 -17.18
C THR A 476 6.42 -25.69 -16.45
N ASN A 477 5.78 -26.66 -15.78
CA ASN A 477 4.62 -26.36 -14.93
C ASN A 477 5.05 -25.85 -13.55
N ARG A 478 6.15 -26.39 -13.01
CA ARG A 478 6.74 -26.01 -11.73
C ARG A 478 8.24 -26.28 -11.76
N ALA A 479 9.04 -25.31 -11.33
CA ALA A 479 10.49 -25.43 -11.33
C ALA A 479 11.14 -24.96 -10.03
N VAL A 480 12.29 -25.56 -9.71
CA VAL A 480 13.19 -25.13 -8.64
C VAL A 480 14.47 -24.58 -9.25
N ILE A 481 14.84 -23.37 -8.83
CA ILE A 481 16.00 -22.63 -9.29
C ILE A 481 16.94 -22.42 -8.08
N PRO A 482 18.25 -22.72 -8.19
CA PRO A 482 19.20 -22.38 -7.14
C PRO A 482 19.42 -20.86 -7.09
N GLY A 483 19.43 -20.29 -5.89
CA GLY A 483 19.73 -18.87 -5.70
C GLY A 483 21.22 -18.54 -5.82
N PHE A 484 21.57 -17.28 -5.55
CA PHE A 484 22.92 -16.82 -5.19
C PHE A 484 23.96 -16.71 -6.32
N TYR A 485 23.74 -17.28 -7.50
CA TYR A 485 24.70 -17.17 -8.61
C TYR A 485 24.06 -17.05 -9.99
N GLY A 486 24.89 -16.67 -10.97
CA GLY A 486 24.60 -16.68 -12.40
C GLY A 486 25.89 -16.93 -13.19
N THR A 487 25.90 -16.53 -14.46
CA THR A 487 27.02 -16.81 -15.38
C THR A 487 27.51 -15.57 -16.10
N LEU A 488 28.83 -15.39 -16.10
CA LEU A 488 29.52 -14.34 -16.86
C LEU A 488 29.54 -14.66 -18.37
N PRO A 489 29.83 -13.68 -19.25
CA PRO A 489 29.96 -13.92 -20.68
C PRO A 489 31.03 -14.97 -21.04
N SER A 490 32.03 -15.17 -20.17
CA SER A 490 33.06 -16.22 -20.28
C SER A 490 32.51 -17.65 -20.12
N GLY A 491 31.30 -17.81 -19.59
CA GLY A 491 30.71 -19.12 -19.23
C GLY A 491 31.03 -19.58 -17.81
N GLU A 492 31.78 -18.79 -17.05
CA GLU A 492 32.12 -19.07 -15.65
C GLU A 492 30.97 -18.68 -14.71
N ALA A 493 30.77 -19.49 -13.66
CA ALA A 493 29.81 -19.18 -12.62
C ALA A 493 30.31 -18.02 -11.75
N LYS A 494 29.41 -17.11 -11.40
CA LYS A 494 29.71 -15.94 -10.58
C LYS A 494 28.65 -15.78 -9.49
N THR A 495 29.08 -15.67 -8.24
CA THR A 495 28.17 -15.44 -7.11
C THR A 495 27.77 -13.96 -7.02
N PHE A 496 26.53 -13.72 -6.61
CA PHE A 496 26.07 -12.38 -6.28
C PHE A 496 26.67 -11.92 -4.94
N ALA A 497 26.65 -10.60 -4.73
CA ALA A 497 26.94 -10.03 -3.41
C ALA A 497 25.88 -10.44 -2.36
N ARG A 498 25.97 -9.88 -1.15
CA ARG A 498 25.06 -10.18 -0.04
C ARG A 498 23.58 -10.17 -0.48
N GLY A 499 22.80 -11.15 -0.01
CA GLY A 499 21.40 -11.31 -0.39
C GLY A 499 21.18 -11.99 -1.75
N GLY A 500 22.19 -12.68 -2.29
CA GLY A 500 22.13 -13.22 -3.65
C GLY A 500 20.96 -14.18 -3.95
N SER A 501 20.45 -14.94 -2.97
CA SER A 501 19.23 -15.74 -3.21
C SER A 501 17.97 -14.87 -3.30
N ASP A 502 17.92 -13.74 -2.58
CA ASP A 502 16.82 -12.77 -2.68
C ASP A 502 16.84 -12.08 -4.06
N ILE A 503 18.03 -11.78 -4.57
CA ILE A 503 18.27 -11.30 -5.95
C ILE A 503 17.74 -12.30 -6.96
N THR A 504 18.10 -13.58 -6.84
CA THR A 504 17.58 -14.62 -7.73
C THR A 504 16.05 -14.71 -7.66
N GLY A 505 15.46 -14.65 -6.46
CA GLY A 505 14.00 -14.63 -6.29
C GLY A 505 13.33 -13.49 -7.05
N ALA A 506 13.89 -12.28 -6.93
CA ALA A 506 13.39 -11.10 -7.65
C ALA A 506 13.57 -11.22 -9.17
N ILE A 507 14.72 -11.74 -9.65
CA ILE A 507 14.96 -11.99 -11.08
C ILE A 507 13.93 -12.98 -11.63
N VAL A 508 13.74 -14.11 -10.96
CA VAL A 508 12.79 -15.14 -11.39
C VAL A 508 11.36 -14.57 -11.41
N ALA A 509 10.95 -13.82 -10.38
CA ALA A 509 9.64 -13.17 -10.34
C ALA A 509 9.45 -12.18 -11.51
N ALA A 510 10.44 -11.34 -11.77
CA ALA A 510 10.40 -10.38 -12.87
C ALA A 510 10.33 -11.05 -14.25
N VAL A 511 11.12 -12.10 -14.48
CA VAL A 511 11.14 -12.83 -15.75
C VAL A 511 9.87 -13.64 -15.96
N ALA A 512 9.33 -14.23 -14.89
CA ALA A 512 8.07 -14.97 -14.92
C ALA A 512 6.84 -14.08 -15.13
N GLY A 513 6.96 -12.76 -14.91
CA GLY A 513 5.80 -11.87 -14.81
C GLY A 513 4.90 -12.28 -13.65
N ALA A 514 5.49 -12.62 -12.50
CA ALA A 514 4.76 -13.14 -11.35
C ALA A 514 3.86 -12.08 -10.72
N ASP A 515 2.71 -12.50 -10.23
CA ASP A 515 1.75 -11.66 -9.51
C ASP A 515 2.26 -11.31 -8.11
N LEU A 516 3.04 -12.22 -7.49
CA LEU A 516 3.56 -12.05 -6.14
C LEU A 516 4.90 -12.76 -5.97
N TYR A 517 5.85 -12.07 -5.34
CA TYR A 517 7.10 -12.64 -4.85
C TYR A 517 7.02 -12.90 -3.34
N GLU A 518 6.88 -14.16 -2.92
CA GLU A 518 6.96 -14.54 -1.52
C GLU A 518 8.42 -14.79 -1.11
N ASN A 519 8.88 -14.08 -0.08
CA ASN A 519 10.18 -14.30 0.56
C ASN A 519 9.99 -14.97 1.92
N TRP A 520 10.23 -16.29 1.97
CA TRP A 520 10.04 -17.14 3.13
C TRP A 520 11.30 -17.22 4.00
N THR A 521 11.21 -16.61 5.17
CA THR A 521 12.27 -16.47 6.17
C THR A 521 11.84 -17.09 7.51
N ASP A 522 12.58 -16.84 8.58
CA ASP A 522 12.29 -17.29 9.96
C ASP A 522 11.58 -16.23 10.83
N VAL A 523 11.31 -15.06 10.26
CA VAL A 523 10.55 -13.96 10.88
C VAL A 523 9.23 -13.70 10.14
N SER A 524 8.23 -13.21 10.87
CA SER A 524 6.88 -12.98 10.35
C SER A 524 6.69 -11.56 9.84
N GLY A 525 7.49 -11.22 8.83
CA GLY A 525 7.52 -9.87 8.26
C GLY A 525 8.49 -8.93 8.99
N LEU A 526 8.30 -7.64 8.73
CA LEU A 526 9.03 -6.53 9.33
C LEU A 526 8.36 -6.12 10.65
N LEU A 527 9.19 -5.67 11.57
CA LEU A 527 8.77 -5.11 12.84
C LEU A 527 9.03 -3.61 12.83
N MET A 528 8.12 -2.85 13.45
CA MET A 528 8.18 -1.39 13.53
C MET A 528 9.44 -0.90 14.27
N ALA A 529 10.03 -1.72 15.14
CA ALA A 529 11.30 -1.43 15.81
C ALA A 529 12.10 -2.73 16.04
N ASP A 530 13.39 -2.61 16.37
CA ASP A 530 14.24 -3.76 16.68
C ASP A 530 13.73 -4.51 17.93
N PRO A 531 13.39 -5.81 17.83
CA PRO A 531 12.87 -6.60 18.94
C PRO A 531 13.89 -6.83 20.06
N ARG A 532 15.17 -6.49 19.85
CA ARG A 532 16.21 -6.51 20.89
C ARG A 532 16.21 -5.24 21.75
N ILE A 533 15.54 -4.17 21.29
CA ILE A 533 15.47 -2.87 21.97
C ILE A 533 14.06 -2.62 22.52
N VAL A 534 13.04 -3.04 21.77
CA VAL A 534 11.63 -2.92 22.13
C VAL A 534 11.05 -4.32 22.29
N ASP A 535 10.39 -4.58 23.42
CA ASP A 535 9.72 -5.85 23.66
C ASP A 535 8.44 -5.97 22.81
N ASN A 536 8.30 -7.08 22.08
CA ASN A 536 7.14 -7.40 21.25
C ASN A 536 6.67 -6.23 20.34
N PRO A 537 7.56 -5.70 19.47
CA PRO A 537 7.21 -4.58 18.61
C PRO A 537 6.11 -4.98 17.62
N ARG A 538 5.26 -4.01 17.27
CA ARG A 538 4.19 -4.19 16.28
C ARG A 538 4.76 -4.62 14.94
N SER A 539 4.10 -5.58 14.29
CA SER A 539 4.37 -5.93 12.90
C SER A 539 3.92 -4.82 11.96
N VAL A 540 4.67 -4.64 10.87
CA VAL A 540 4.32 -3.71 9.80
C VAL A 540 3.53 -4.49 8.74
N PRO A 541 2.23 -4.24 8.56
CA PRO A 541 1.43 -5.04 7.62
C PRO A 541 1.79 -4.71 6.15
N VAL A 542 1.96 -3.42 5.85
CA VAL A 542 2.23 -2.93 4.49
C VAL A 542 3.29 -1.82 4.54
N ILE A 543 4.27 -1.89 3.65
CA ILE A 543 5.32 -0.88 3.50
C ILE A 543 5.60 -0.61 2.02
N THR A 544 5.97 0.62 1.66
CA THR A 544 6.41 0.89 0.28
C THR A 544 7.89 0.54 0.08
N TYR A 545 8.31 0.32 -1.17
CA TYR A 545 9.73 0.16 -1.51
C TYR A 545 10.61 1.31 -1.00
N LYS A 546 10.13 2.55 -1.10
CA LYS A 546 10.85 3.73 -0.64
C LYS A 546 11.04 3.72 0.88
N GLU A 547 9.98 3.43 1.63
CA GLU A 547 10.07 3.34 3.09
C GLU A 547 10.99 2.20 3.54
N LEU A 548 10.93 1.06 2.87
CA LEU A 548 11.84 -0.06 3.13
C LEU A 548 13.30 0.35 2.89
N ARG A 549 13.59 1.08 1.80
CA ARG A 549 14.94 1.60 1.51
C ARG A 549 15.47 2.44 2.66
N GLU A 550 14.67 3.37 3.17
CA GLU A 550 15.05 4.26 4.27
C GLU A 550 15.35 3.47 5.56
N LEU A 551 14.51 2.49 5.90
CA LEU A 551 14.73 1.63 7.07
C LEU A 551 15.99 0.76 6.92
N SER A 552 16.19 0.17 5.74
CA SER A 552 17.32 -0.71 5.45
C SER A 552 18.64 0.06 5.38
N TYR A 553 18.63 1.31 4.90
CA TYR A 553 19.79 2.20 4.92
C TYR A 553 20.30 2.43 6.35
N MET A 554 19.38 2.53 7.33
CA MET A 554 19.71 2.71 8.75
C MET A 554 19.93 1.41 9.52
N GLY A 555 19.87 0.25 8.85
CA GLY A 555 20.25 -1.03 9.44
C GLY A 555 19.13 -2.02 9.71
N ALA A 556 17.92 -1.80 9.21
CA ALA A 556 16.88 -2.83 9.24
C ALA A 556 17.34 -4.02 8.37
N ALA A 557 17.51 -5.19 8.98
CA ALA A 557 18.32 -6.28 8.41
C ALA A 557 17.56 -7.32 7.57
N VAL A 558 16.32 -7.04 7.15
CA VAL A 558 15.44 -8.08 6.59
C VAL A 558 15.51 -8.17 5.06
N LEU A 559 15.53 -7.03 4.34
CA LEU A 559 15.60 -7.01 2.89
C LEU A 559 16.21 -5.68 2.42
N HIS A 560 17.19 -5.73 1.50
CA HIS A 560 17.78 -4.54 0.90
C HIS A 560 17.13 -4.24 -0.45
N GLU A 561 16.71 -3.00 -0.70
CA GLU A 561 16.06 -2.64 -1.98
C GLU A 561 16.91 -2.97 -3.21
N ASP A 562 18.23 -2.79 -3.11
CA ASP A 562 19.18 -3.13 -4.19
C ASP A 562 19.13 -4.62 -4.58
N THR A 563 18.66 -5.48 -3.67
CA THR A 563 18.50 -6.92 -3.94
C THR A 563 17.21 -7.26 -4.68
N VAL A 564 16.26 -6.33 -4.77
CA VAL A 564 14.92 -6.58 -5.35
C VAL A 564 14.57 -5.61 -6.48
N PHE A 565 15.55 -4.89 -7.02
CA PHE A 565 15.34 -3.95 -8.12
C PHE A 565 14.54 -4.50 -9.34
N PRO A 566 14.64 -5.80 -9.74
CA PRO A 566 13.88 -6.29 -10.89
C PRO A 566 12.37 -6.24 -10.65
N VAL A 567 11.92 -6.57 -9.44
CA VAL A 567 10.49 -6.53 -9.07
C VAL A 567 10.01 -5.11 -8.78
N VAL A 568 10.89 -4.21 -8.31
CA VAL A 568 10.57 -2.78 -8.14
C VAL A 568 10.24 -2.14 -9.49
N LYS A 569 11.02 -2.43 -10.54
CA LYS A 569 10.82 -1.89 -11.89
C LYS A 569 9.48 -2.32 -12.52
N LEU A 570 9.05 -3.53 -12.22
CA LEU A 570 7.80 -4.13 -12.74
C LEU A 570 6.63 -4.00 -11.76
N GLU A 571 6.85 -3.36 -10.61
CA GLU A 571 5.84 -3.12 -9.58
C GLU A 571 5.26 -4.41 -8.98
N ILE A 572 5.95 -5.54 -9.13
CA ILE A 572 5.54 -6.82 -8.57
C ILE A 572 5.65 -6.75 -7.04
N PRO A 573 4.60 -7.03 -6.27
CA PRO A 573 4.64 -6.98 -4.81
C PRO A 573 5.51 -8.08 -4.20
N ILE A 574 6.08 -7.82 -3.02
CA ILE A 574 6.84 -8.82 -2.24
C ILE A 574 6.10 -9.08 -0.93
N ASN A 575 5.95 -10.35 -0.55
CA ASN A 575 5.45 -10.70 0.78
C ASN A 575 6.52 -11.42 1.61
N ILE A 576 6.94 -10.82 2.72
CA ILE A 576 7.88 -11.44 3.67
C ILE A 576 7.10 -12.33 4.64
N ARG A 577 7.33 -13.65 4.59
CA ARG A 577 6.59 -14.67 5.34
C ARG A 577 7.47 -15.54 6.20
N ASN A 578 6.88 -16.23 7.17
CA ASN A 578 7.60 -17.09 8.10
C ASN A 578 7.35 -18.58 7.81
N THR A 579 8.40 -19.32 7.47
CA THR A 579 8.33 -20.78 7.22
C THR A 579 7.83 -21.56 8.44
N ASN A 580 8.13 -21.10 9.65
CA ASN A 580 7.72 -21.76 10.89
C ASN A 580 6.31 -21.36 11.35
N LYS A 581 5.74 -20.32 10.75
CA LYS A 581 4.40 -19.81 11.05
C LYS A 581 3.69 -19.35 9.77
N PRO A 582 3.43 -20.27 8.83
CA PRO A 582 2.91 -19.93 7.50
C PRO A 582 1.53 -19.27 7.51
N GLN A 583 0.75 -19.46 8.58
CA GLN A 583 -0.53 -18.81 8.80
C GLN A 583 -0.42 -17.30 9.10
N GLU A 584 0.74 -16.81 9.55
CA GLU A 584 0.92 -15.38 9.78
C GLU A 584 1.10 -14.66 8.43
N HIS A 585 0.42 -13.52 8.26
CA HIS A 585 0.34 -12.81 6.98
C HIS A 585 1.66 -12.19 6.54
N GLY A 586 2.51 -11.80 7.50
CA GLY A 586 3.80 -11.20 7.23
C GLY A 586 3.71 -9.71 6.89
N THR A 587 4.61 -9.24 6.02
CA THR A 587 4.64 -7.85 5.54
C THR A 587 4.59 -7.82 4.03
N LEU A 588 3.65 -7.06 3.49
CA LEU A 588 3.55 -6.78 2.06
C LEU A 588 4.36 -5.52 1.71
N ILE A 589 5.23 -5.64 0.72
CA ILE A 589 6.04 -4.55 0.17
C ILE A 589 5.50 -4.21 -1.20
N VAL A 590 5.10 -2.95 -1.39
CA VAL A 590 4.41 -2.47 -2.60
C VAL A 590 5.04 -1.19 -3.15
N LYS A 591 4.74 -0.84 -4.40
CA LYS A 591 5.17 0.46 -4.95
C LYS A 591 4.38 1.62 -4.34
N ASN A 592 3.06 1.48 -4.29
CA ASN A 592 2.16 2.45 -3.70
C ASN A 592 1.28 1.77 -2.66
N ALA A 593 1.14 2.42 -1.51
CA ALA A 593 0.35 1.94 -0.39
C ALA A 593 -0.86 2.85 -0.07
N ASP A 594 -1.18 3.81 -0.94
CA ASP A 594 -2.33 4.72 -0.78
C ASP A 594 -3.67 3.98 -0.63
N TYR A 595 -3.76 2.77 -1.18
CA TYR A 595 -4.96 1.91 -1.13
C TYR A 595 -5.01 1.01 0.11
N TYR A 596 -3.98 1.00 0.95
CA TYR A 596 -3.90 0.15 2.14
C TYR A 596 -4.09 1.00 3.39
N GLN A 597 -5.18 0.73 4.13
CA GLN A 597 -5.37 1.35 5.44
C GLN A 597 -4.25 0.89 6.39
N SER A 598 -3.42 1.84 6.84
CA SER A 598 -2.41 1.59 7.87
C SER A 598 -2.97 2.05 9.22
N SER A 599 -3.00 1.17 10.20
CA SER A 599 -3.24 1.54 11.60
C SER A 599 -2.00 2.16 12.28
N LEU A 600 -0.91 2.34 11.53
CA LEU A 600 0.36 2.88 12.01
C LEU A 600 0.61 4.25 11.36
N GLU A 601 0.80 5.27 12.20
CA GLU A 601 1.22 6.62 11.77
C GLU A 601 2.65 6.64 11.22
N ILE A 602 3.51 5.73 11.73
CA ILE A 602 4.87 5.51 11.22
C ILE A 602 5.07 4.03 10.88
N SER A 603 5.80 3.80 9.79
CA SER A 603 6.08 2.46 9.26
C SER A 603 7.21 1.78 10.02
N GLY A 604 8.18 2.54 10.54
CA GLY A 604 9.22 1.94 11.37
C GLY A 604 10.23 2.92 11.96
N ILE A 605 11.02 2.39 12.88
CA ILE A 605 12.10 3.06 13.61
C ILE A 605 13.35 2.18 13.49
N SER A 606 14.41 2.72 12.92
CA SER A 606 15.67 2.02 12.70
C SER A 606 16.83 2.95 13.03
N GLY A 607 17.94 2.42 13.54
CA GLY A 607 19.08 3.26 13.90
C GLY A 607 20.33 2.48 14.21
N LYS A 608 21.42 3.22 14.41
CA LYS A 608 22.74 2.69 14.79
C LYS A 608 23.51 3.68 15.65
N THR A 609 24.42 3.16 16.45
CA THR A 609 25.46 3.91 17.17
C THR A 609 26.77 3.91 16.38
N GLY A 610 27.77 4.64 16.87
CA GLY A 610 29.13 4.64 16.30
C GLY A 610 29.27 5.58 15.11
N TYR A 611 28.68 6.76 15.22
CA TYR A 611 28.88 7.86 14.28
C TYR A 611 29.68 8.99 14.92
N THR A 612 30.41 9.70 14.07
CA THR A 612 31.15 10.91 14.41
C THR A 612 30.60 12.07 13.58
N ALA A 613 30.33 13.20 14.24
CA ALA A 613 29.93 14.45 13.60
C ALA A 613 31.15 15.39 13.50
N ILE A 614 31.44 15.87 12.29
CA ILE A 614 32.51 16.82 12.01
C ILE A 614 31.85 18.13 11.59
N LEU A 615 31.79 19.08 12.52
CA LEU A 615 31.25 20.42 12.29
C LEU A 615 32.37 21.35 11.84
N ILE A 616 32.19 21.94 10.66
CA ILE A 616 33.11 22.89 10.04
C ILE A 616 32.39 24.23 9.99
N GLU A 617 33.00 25.29 10.50
CA GLU A 617 32.43 26.64 10.47
C GLU A 617 33.43 27.62 9.86
N LYS A 618 32.98 28.45 8.92
CA LYS A 618 33.79 29.48 8.28
C LYS A 618 32.88 30.61 7.80
N GLY A 619 33.24 31.85 8.12
CA GLY A 619 32.50 33.02 7.65
C GLY A 619 32.43 33.05 6.13
N LYS A 620 31.23 33.36 5.60
CA LYS A 620 30.91 33.42 4.16
C LYS A 620 31.08 32.09 3.43
N MET A 621 30.90 30.95 4.11
CA MET A 621 30.98 29.64 3.45
C MET A 621 29.87 29.44 2.40
N SER A 622 28.69 30.04 2.59
CA SER A 622 27.59 30.04 1.61
C SER A 622 27.93 30.75 0.29
N GLU A 623 28.83 31.74 0.32
CA GLU A 623 29.32 32.44 -0.88
C GLU A 623 30.43 31.65 -1.61
N GLN A 624 30.86 30.51 -1.07
CA GLN A 624 31.97 29.69 -1.57
C GLN A 624 31.53 28.25 -1.85
N PRO A 625 30.72 28.00 -2.90
CA PRO A 625 30.27 26.64 -3.23
C PRO A 625 31.43 25.69 -3.55
N GLN A 626 32.51 26.18 -4.18
CA GLN A 626 33.74 25.41 -4.40
C GLN A 626 34.35 24.87 -3.11
N LEU A 627 34.37 25.67 -2.04
CA LEU A 627 34.93 25.22 -0.76
C LEU A 627 34.17 24.00 -0.21
N ARG A 628 32.85 23.97 -0.36
CA ARG A 628 32.03 22.82 0.09
C ARG A 628 32.37 21.58 -0.72
N ALA A 629 32.55 21.71 -2.04
CA ALA A 629 32.96 20.62 -2.90
C ALA A 629 34.35 20.09 -2.53
N GLU A 630 35.32 20.98 -2.33
CA GLU A 630 36.69 20.62 -1.91
C GLU A 630 36.71 19.89 -0.55
N ILE A 631 35.88 20.30 0.40
CA ILE A 631 35.75 19.59 1.68
C ILE A 631 35.23 18.17 1.47
N LEU A 632 34.18 17.99 0.64
CA LEU A 632 33.62 16.67 0.37
C LEU A 632 34.58 15.77 -0.43
N GLU A 633 35.40 16.35 -1.29
CA GLU A 633 36.43 15.65 -2.06
C GLU A 633 37.47 14.98 -1.14
N ILE A 634 37.85 15.60 -0.01
CA ILE A 634 38.74 14.98 1.00
C ILE A 634 38.18 13.65 1.50
N PHE A 635 36.87 13.55 1.72
CA PHE A 635 36.25 12.30 2.17
C PHE A 635 36.25 11.24 1.05
N ASP A 636 35.98 11.64 -0.19
CA ASP A 636 35.98 10.74 -1.35
C ASP A 636 37.38 10.18 -1.65
N GLU A 637 38.42 11.03 -1.65
CA GLU A 637 39.82 10.64 -1.84
C GLU A 637 40.27 9.60 -0.80
N ARG A 638 39.76 9.73 0.44
CA ARG A 638 40.01 8.80 1.54
C ARG A 638 39.07 7.59 1.56
N LYS A 639 38.09 7.53 0.66
CA LYS A 639 37.05 6.50 0.60
C LYS A 639 36.23 6.41 1.89
N ILE A 640 36.05 7.54 2.58
CA ILE A 640 35.23 7.65 3.78
C ILE A 640 33.79 7.94 3.34
N ALA A 641 32.88 7.02 3.64
CA ALA A 641 31.48 7.17 3.27
C ALA A 641 30.79 8.23 4.15
N VAL A 642 30.37 9.33 3.54
CA VAL A 642 29.54 10.35 4.20
C VAL A 642 28.11 9.82 4.36
N LYS A 643 27.59 9.89 5.59
CA LYS A 643 26.28 9.35 5.97
C LYS A 643 25.19 10.39 6.00
N ASN A 644 25.51 11.58 6.48
CA ASN A 644 24.61 12.72 6.41
C ASN A 644 25.39 14.03 6.31
N ILE A 645 24.79 15.05 5.70
CA ILE A 645 25.35 16.39 5.56
C ILE A 645 24.26 17.40 5.96
N LEU A 646 24.53 18.18 7.01
CA LEU A 646 23.69 19.30 7.40
C LEU A 646 24.45 20.59 7.14
N SER A 647 23.81 21.57 6.52
CA SER A 647 24.46 22.84 6.20
C SER A 647 23.63 24.04 6.64
N SER A 648 24.32 25.09 7.08
CA SER A 648 23.76 26.42 7.30
C SER A 648 24.42 27.45 6.37
N ILE A 649 24.27 28.73 6.69
CA ILE A 649 24.94 29.84 5.99
C ILE A 649 26.46 29.67 6.04
N ASP A 650 27.02 29.45 7.23
CA ASP A 650 28.48 29.47 7.47
C ASP A 650 29.01 28.18 8.09
N SER A 651 28.22 27.11 8.08
CA SER A 651 28.64 25.81 8.63
C SER A 651 28.22 24.61 7.79
N LEU A 652 29.01 23.54 7.94
CA LEU A 652 28.81 22.23 7.34
C LEU A 652 29.09 21.16 8.40
N ASN A 653 28.08 20.36 8.74
CA ASN A 653 28.19 19.25 9.67
C ASN A 653 28.11 17.94 8.90
N ILE A 654 29.21 17.19 8.89
CA ILE A 654 29.36 15.94 8.14
C ILE A 654 29.34 14.78 9.12
N ILE A 655 28.43 13.84 8.90
CA ILE A 655 28.31 12.63 9.72
C ILE A 655 28.93 11.45 9.00
N VAL A 656 29.81 10.72 9.67
CA VAL A 656 30.52 9.54 9.16
C VAL A 656 30.47 8.40 10.18
N HIS A 657 30.74 7.17 9.75
CA HIS A 657 30.97 6.10 10.70
C HIS A 657 32.28 6.33 11.46
N GLU A 658 32.23 6.17 12.78
CA GLU A 658 33.40 6.34 13.64
C GLU A 658 34.53 5.37 13.27
N PHE A 659 34.18 4.16 12.84
CA PHE A 659 35.14 3.16 12.38
C PHE A 659 35.97 3.65 11.19
N ASP A 660 35.36 4.38 10.26
CA ASP A 660 36.02 4.82 9.02
C ASP A 660 37.02 5.97 9.27
N VAL A 661 36.91 6.66 10.42
CA VAL A 661 37.76 7.81 10.77
C VAL A 661 38.64 7.59 11.99
N ARG A 662 38.47 6.49 12.74
CA ARG A 662 39.15 6.23 14.01
C ARG A 662 40.66 6.45 13.95
N ASP A 663 41.30 5.95 12.90
CA ASP A 663 42.76 5.96 12.77
C ASP A 663 43.30 7.16 11.99
N CYS A 664 42.42 7.99 11.41
CA CYS A 664 42.80 9.12 10.56
C CYS A 664 42.19 10.46 10.97
N ILE A 665 41.41 10.52 12.06
CA ILE A 665 40.63 11.72 12.43
C ILE A 665 41.49 12.97 12.59
N SER A 666 42.66 12.88 13.23
CA SER A 666 43.56 14.02 13.41
C SER A 666 44.06 14.58 12.08
N VAL A 667 44.49 13.68 11.18
CA VAL A 667 44.97 14.06 9.85
C VAL A 667 43.83 14.62 9.00
N LEU A 668 42.66 13.98 9.05
CA LEU A 668 41.45 14.45 8.36
C LEU A 668 41.06 15.87 8.83
N THR A 669 41.12 16.14 10.14
CA THR A 669 40.82 17.48 10.66
C THR A 669 41.85 18.52 10.24
N GLU A 670 43.14 18.15 10.14
CA GLU A 670 44.21 19.04 9.66
C GLU A 670 43.99 19.40 8.17
N GLU A 671 43.71 18.42 7.31
CA GLU A 671 43.44 18.65 5.89
C GLU A 671 42.22 19.55 5.66
N ILE A 672 41.14 19.34 6.43
CA ILE A 672 39.97 20.21 6.39
C ILE A 672 40.35 21.61 6.86
N TRP A 673 41.12 21.73 7.95
CA TRP A 673 41.55 23.01 8.50
C TRP A 673 42.38 23.84 7.51
N ASP A 674 43.26 23.20 6.73
CA ASP A 674 44.03 23.84 5.67
C ASP A 674 43.13 24.46 4.57
N LYS A 675 41.96 23.87 4.31
CA LYS A 675 40.95 24.41 3.38
C LYS A 675 40.10 25.52 3.99
N VAL A 676 39.98 25.57 5.31
CA VAL A 676 39.17 26.56 6.04
C VAL A 676 40.00 27.48 6.94
N PRO A 677 40.96 28.27 6.39
CA PRO A 677 41.72 29.20 7.19
C PRO A 677 40.78 30.20 7.88
N GLN A 678 41.04 30.47 9.16
CA GLN A 678 40.20 31.30 10.06
C GLN A 678 38.81 30.71 10.38
N GLY A 679 38.56 29.45 10.03
CA GLY A 679 37.39 28.68 10.45
C GLY A 679 37.67 27.82 11.69
N THR A 680 36.65 27.06 12.11
CA THR A 680 36.72 26.06 13.17
C THR A 680 36.35 24.68 12.62
N VAL A 681 36.97 23.63 13.19
CA VAL A 681 36.61 22.23 12.94
C VAL A 681 36.43 21.57 14.28
N THR A 682 35.21 21.11 14.57
CA THR A 682 34.82 20.48 15.83
C THR A 682 34.40 19.04 15.58
N VAL A 683 35.01 18.09 16.28
CA VAL A 683 34.67 16.67 16.19
C VAL A 683 33.85 16.26 17.41
N THR A 684 32.70 15.66 17.18
CA THR A 684 31.84 15.07 18.22
C THR A 684 31.65 13.59 17.94
N SER A 685 32.29 12.74 18.75
CA SER A 685 32.08 11.29 18.74
C SER A 685 30.82 10.90 19.53
N ASP A 686 30.56 9.59 19.62
CA ASP A 686 29.45 9.01 20.38
C ASP A 686 28.07 9.53 19.94
N VAL A 687 27.86 9.62 18.64
CA VAL A 687 26.56 9.94 18.04
C VAL A 687 25.86 8.65 17.62
N ALA A 688 24.58 8.57 17.95
CA ALA A 688 23.67 7.60 17.38
C ALA A 688 22.68 8.29 16.44
N LEU A 689 22.42 7.67 15.30
CA LEU A 689 21.42 8.11 14.33
C LEU A 689 20.21 7.19 14.42
N ILE A 690 19.03 7.78 14.48
CA ILE A 690 17.75 7.08 14.50
C ILE A 690 16.90 7.67 13.38
N ALA A 691 16.52 6.85 12.41
CA ALA A 691 15.51 7.20 11.43
C ALA A 691 14.14 6.71 11.86
N ILE A 692 13.17 7.59 11.68
CA ILE A 692 11.75 7.38 11.79
C ILE A 692 11.23 7.47 10.35
N VAL A 693 10.56 6.43 9.89
CA VAL A 693 10.09 6.32 8.50
C VAL A 693 8.59 6.12 8.50
N GLY A 694 7.88 6.85 7.66
CA GLY A 694 6.43 6.78 7.52
C GLY A 694 5.90 7.77 6.50
N ARG A 695 4.84 7.40 5.78
CA ARG A 695 4.22 8.24 4.74
C ARG A 695 3.56 9.51 5.31
N GLU A 696 3.08 9.45 6.55
CA GLU A 696 2.41 10.59 7.19
C GLU A 696 3.35 11.71 7.64
N LEU A 697 4.67 11.45 7.69
CA LEU A 697 5.68 12.47 8.00
C LEU A 697 5.61 13.66 7.03
N GLY A 698 5.14 13.46 5.79
CA GLY A 698 5.09 14.49 4.77
C GLY A 698 3.74 15.16 4.61
N THR A 699 2.72 14.62 5.24
CA THR A 699 1.34 15.12 5.18
C THR A 699 0.90 15.78 6.47
N SER A 700 1.58 15.51 7.60
CA SER A 700 1.22 16.07 8.91
C SER A 700 2.46 16.48 9.73
N PRO A 701 2.58 17.76 10.15
CA PRO A 701 3.64 18.17 11.06
C PRO A 701 3.50 17.54 12.45
N ALA A 702 2.34 16.96 12.78
CA ALA A 702 2.08 16.34 14.08
C ALA A 702 3.04 15.18 14.37
N VAL A 703 3.45 14.41 13.35
CA VAL A 703 4.35 13.27 13.52
C VAL A 703 5.73 13.73 14.00
N ALA A 704 6.30 14.76 13.37
CA ALA A 704 7.59 15.33 13.79
C ALA A 704 7.52 15.91 15.23
N VAL A 705 6.41 16.59 15.56
CA VAL A 705 6.18 17.12 16.92
C VAL A 705 6.09 15.99 17.95
N LYS A 706 5.38 14.90 17.65
CA LYS A 706 5.28 13.71 18.51
C LYS A 706 6.66 13.09 18.75
N VAL A 707 7.49 12.94 17.71
CA VAL A 707 8.88 12.43 17.85
C VAL A 707 9.68 13.28 18.82
N LEU A 708 9.71 14.60 18.62
CA LEU A 708 10.49 15.51 19.48
C LEU A 708 9.91 15.58 20.90
N GLY A 709 8.58 15.56 21.03
CA GLY A 709 7.89 15.50 22.32
C GLY A 709 8.23 14.23 23.10
N ALA A 710 8.26 13.07 22.43
CA ALA A 710 8.63 11.79 23.05
C ALA A 710 10.07 11.81 23.62
N LEU A 711 11.01 12.37 22.86
CA LEU A 711 12.40 12.53 23.30
C LEU A 711 12.52 13.53 24.45
N ALA A 712 11.87 14.69 24.34
CA ALA A 712 11.86 15.72 25.38
C ALA A 712 11.26 15.24 26.70
N ASN A 713 10.17 14.47 26.65
CA ASN A 713 9.52 13.88 27.82
C ASN A 713 10.45 12.90 28.58
N ARG A 714 11.41 12.29 27.88
CA ARG A 714 12.47 11.46 28.49
C ARG A 714 13.77 12.21 28.78
N LYS A 715 13.80 13.53 28.59
CA LYS A 715 14.99 14.39 28.77
C LYS A 715 16.18 13.96 27.89
N ILE A 716 15.90 13.39 26.72
CA ILE A 716 16.92 12.98 25.77
C ILE A 716 17.28 14.18 24.91
N ASN A 717 18.57 14.54 24.90
CA ASN A 717 19.05 15.69 24.14
C ASN A 717 19.22 15.33 22.66
N VAL A 718 18.63 16.13 21.78
CA VAL A 718 18.74 15.97 20.33
C VAL A 718 19.91 16.81 19.81
N LYS A 719 20.91 16.15 19.22
CA LYS A 719 22.11 16.78 18.64
C LYS A 719 21.91 17.21 17.19
N LEU A 720 21.11 16.46 16.43
CA LEU A 720 20.77 16.80 15.06
C LEU A 720 19.35 16.37 14.72
N ILE A 721 18.74 17.11 13.82
CA ILE A 721 17.45 16.78 13.21
C ILE A 721 17.62 16.99 11.71
N ASP A 722 17.25 15.98 10.94
CA ASP A 722 17.15 16.04 9.51
C ASP A 722 15.77 15.52 9.11
N HIS A 723 14.92 16.40 8.61
CA HIS A 723 13.60 16.04 8.14
C HIS A 723 13.67 15.99 6.62
N GLY A 724 14.00 14.81 6.09
CA GLY A 724 14.52 14.67 4.74
C GLY A 724 13.57 15.17 3.66
N ALA A 725 14.14 15.52 2.51
CA ALA A 725 13.45 16.23 1.44
C ALA A 725 12.25 15.47 0.82
N GLN A 726 12.26 14.13 0.89
CA GLN A 726 11.15 13.31 0.38
C GLN A 726 9.97 13.24 1.36
N LYS A 727 10.11 13.83 2.55
CA LYS A 727 9.13 13.88 3.63
C LYS A 727 8.56 12.50 4.06
N ILE A 728 9.25 11.39 3.77
CA ILE A 728 8.89 10.04 4.24
C ILE A 728 9.82 9.56 5.36
N ASN A 729 10.82 10.36 5.71
CA ASN A 729 11.80 10.09 6.74
C ASN A 729 12.02 11.32 7.65
N MET A 730 12.42 11.02 8.88
CA MET A 730 12.95 11.98 9.83
C MET A 730 14.09 11.28 10.56
N MET A 731 15.27 11.88 10.55
CA MET A 731 16.45 11.37 11.22
C MET A 731 16.79 12.27 12.40
N VAL A 732 16.99 11.66 13.56
CA VAL A 732 17.40 12.33 14.79
C VAL A 732 18.73 11.76 15.27
N GLY A 733 19.60 12.66 15.72
CA GLY A 733 20.88 12.31 16.31
C GLY A 733 20.84 12.53 17.81
N VAL A 734 21.25 11.53 18.58
CA VAL A 734 21.33 11.58 20.04
C VAL A 734 22.71 11.09 20.51
N ASN A 735 23.00 11.20 21.80
CA ASN A 735 24.19 10.51 22.34
C ASN A 735 24.02 9.00 22.18
N SER A 736 25.11 8.28 21.91
CA SER A 736 25.12 6.81 21.88
C SER A 736 24.56 6.19 23.17
N ALA A 737 24.80 6.81 24.32
CA ALA A 737 24.26 6.37 25.61
C ALA A 737 22.72 6.41 25.68
N ASP A 738 22.08 7.33 24.95
CA ASP A 738 20.63 7.52 24.94
C ASP A 738 19.93 6.70 23.83
N TYR A 739 20.67 6.02 22.97
CA TYR A 739 20.17 5.36 21.76
C TYR A 739 18.98 4.43 22.01
N MET A 740 19.10 3.49 22.95
CA MET A 740 18.02 2.55 23.28
C MET A 740 16.81 3.27 23.89
N ALA A 741 17.07 4.20 24.81
CA ALA A 741 16.03 4.97 25.49
C ALA A 741 15.24 5.85 24.51
N ALA A 742 15.91 6.38 23.47
CA ALA A 742 15.32 7.19 22.41
C ALA A 742 14.41 6.37 21.50
N ILE A 743 14.88 5.21 21.01
CA ILE A 743 14.04 4.29 20.21
C ILE A 743 12.79 3.88 21.00
N GLN A 744 12.96 3.50 22.27
CA GLN A 744 11.83 3.12 23.13
C GLN A 744 10.86 4.29 23.37
N ALA A 745 11.37 5.52 23.52
CA ALA A 745 10.53 6.71 23.68
C ALA A 745 9.64 6.94 22.46
N ILE A 746 10.26 6.97 21.28
CA ILE A 746 9.56 7.18 20.01
C ILE A 746 8.57 6.04 19.78
N TYR A 747 8.99 4.79 19.93
CA TYR A 747 8.12 3.64 19.77
C TYR A 747 6.89 3.72 20.68
N THR A 748 7.08 4.05 21.96
CA THR A 748 5.97 4.15 22.93
C THR A 748 4.94 5.19 22.52
N GLU A 749 5.37 6.32 21.95
CA GLU A 749 4.47 7.38 21.50
C GLU A 749 3.56 6.92 20.36
N PHE A 750 4.14 6.24 19.36
CA PHE A 750 3.41 5.79 18.17
C PHE A 750 2.74 4.41 18.33
N ALA A 751 3.06 3.68 19.40
CA ALA A 751 2.42 2.41 19.73
C ALA A 751 1.22 2.55 20.68
N ARG A 752 0.85 3.75 21.11
CA ARG A 752 -0.39 4.00 21.86
C ARG A 752 -1.56 3.96 20.89
N VAL A 753 -2.53 3.06 21.12
CA VAL A 753 -3.86 3.18 20.50
C VAL A 753 -4.61 4.22 21.32
N GLU A 754 -5.20 5.24 20.69
CA GLU A 754 -6.26 6.01 21.34
C GLU A 754 -7.39 5.03 21.71
N GLN A 755 -7.63 4.86 23.02
CA GLN A 755 -8.65 3.98 23.56
C GLN A 755 -10.06 4.42 23.16
#